data_AF-A0A512JIL0-F1
#
_entry.id   AF-A0A512JIL0-F1
#
_cell.length_a   1.000
_cell.length_b   1.000
_cell.length_c   1.000
_cell.angle_alpha   90.00
_cell.angle_beta   90.00
_cell.angle_gamma   90.00
#
_symmetry.space_group_name_H-M   'P 1'
#
loop_
_entity.id
_entity.type
_entity.pdbx_description
1 polymer ?
#
loop_
_entity_poly.entity_id
_entity_poly.type
_entity_poly.pdbx_seq_one_letter_code
_entity_poly.pdbx_strand_id
1 'polypeptide(L)'
;MFKRALLAALVALACSAPVCADQQLGAPRIDSSNNVYLPGGPRIGRFQNNKYNATPDILTLPSNDNGSSGDASGLSAVQKPQAPSDTIGRQFSDLFRSIRLTPAMFGAKADGRASYAVYTTTAGSPTVTMSYADFSAADVGKLIELPFAGANAQNFITTISAVSANGKTLTLASAPGTTLSAMNRRMFVCSDDSGPMQAMMTASAAKSAGWYIPAGFYCITTALNSRVGPYDNVTHAAPGWEADRRAYIKTMAPIDHMIRFGDKDSDFSQILRRADIVGGMWDANFLADTGVQIPFALEGQTSRLQVRNVKHIGIQLGDPAAPQPSAGHVLINVDIDRDDTSVPIASITKSTTPVVTTAHPHGFSTGRVVFFPSYIAGMTQLGLQSYEIDVTGPTTFTLRNVDTTSFGTFVSGDVAQTMHSNRLARRISNISQANPAVVTTVGTHNLTTGAYVHIADQRGASNANGIFQITVLSPTTYSLTGVDTTAAGQAYVSGGLAVEYLEVTDPRNQIGVYDANHTDAETIGGAWRGVRIGRAASPTLAGYDGKHAFTHLYNFGQDGELWAAFDLGGDNHMSGIQVDLPYRYGLRFRGPRNTVEGLKLQYNGFGILPALNDYASMLYLDTGKGLVTSVAGVVGQANMHNSGAKGTPALQLHSDISGNFAGFTGDSNYYFNVINPYGTTRQSYLPCQFGTVTVSGGVPTVVASSYNIASVTRSGVGDYTVYSNSANSDQQSIVSADTSGGGASYSAHEYTASRTPTSRRYIFNYNNMANPGTESRQDPTSFAISVPGLCAAQ
;
A
#
# COMPACT_ATOMS: atom_id res chain seq x y z
N MET A 1 -47.63 -10.37 -1.27
CA MET A 1 -48.46 -9.17 -0.97
C MET A 1 -47.68 -7.86 -1.05
N PHE A 2 -46.46 -7.75 -0.52
CA PHE A 2 -45.67 -6.50 -0.52
C PHE A 2 -45.44 -5.86 -1.91
N LYS A 3 -45.14 -6.65 -2.96
CA LYS A 3 -44.99 -6.16 -4.34
C LYS A 3 -46.25 -5.49 -4.91
N ARG A 4 -47.44 -5.96 -4.55
CA ARG A 4 -48.71 -5.39 -5.02
C ARG A 4 -49.09 -4.12 -4.24
N ALA A 5 -48.76 -4.06 -2.94
CA ALA A 5 -48.97 -2.87 -2.12
C ALA A 5 -48.02 -1.72 -2.52
N LEU A 6 -46.75 -2.02 -2.82
CA LEU A 6 -45.79 -1.03 -3.27
C LEU A 6 -46.15 -0.47 -4.66
N LEU A 7 -46.63 -1.34 -5.57
CA LEU A 7 -47.11 -0.90 -6.88
C LEU A 7 -48.36 -0.02 -6.77
N ALA A 8 -49.30 -0.35 -5.87
CA ALA A 8 -50.48 0.48 -5.61
C ALA A 8 -50.12 1.83 -4.98
N ALA A 9 -49.14 1.88 -4.08
CA ALA A 9 -48.65 3.12 -3.47
C ALA A 9 -47.91 4.02 -4.48
N LEU A 10 -47.10 3.43 -5.38
CA LEU A 10 -46.42 4.16 -6.46
C LEU A 10 -47.42 4.74 -7.49
N VAL A 11 -48.47 3.99 -7.84
CA VAL A 11 -49.56 4.48 -8.69
C VAL A 11 -50.34 5.62 -8.00
N ALA A 12 -50.57 5.53 -6.69
CA ALA A 12 -51.22 6.59 -5.93
C ALA A 12 -50.36 7.87 -5.82
N LEU A 13 -49.03 7.75 -5.66
CA LEU A 13 -48.12 8.91 -5.68
C LEU A 13 -47.97 9.54 -7.07
N ALA A 14 -47.94 8.73 -8.14
CA ALA A 14 -47.89 9.25 -9.51
C ALA A 14 -49.18 10.00 -9.91
N CYS A 15 -50.32 9.66 -9.29
CA CYS A 15 -51.58 10.39 -9.47
C CYS A 15 -51.72 11.63 -8.56
N SER A 16 -50.75 11.91 -7.68
CA SER A 16 -50.76 13.06 -6.77
C SER A 16 -49.47 13.87 -6.89
N ALA A 17 -49.19 14.39 -8.09
CA ALA A 17 -48.13 15.39 -8.25
C ALA A 17 -48.47 16.64 -7.40
N PRO A 18 -47.50 17.21 -6.65
CA PRO A 18 -47.70 18.50 -6.00
C PRO A 18 -47.85 19.55 -7.09
N VAL A 19 -48.95 20.31 -7.05
CA VAL A 19 -49.08 21.54 -7.80
C VAL A 19 -48.02 22.49 -7.24
N CYS A 20 -46.88 22.58 -7.94
CA CYS A 20 -45.90 23.62 -7.69
C CYS A 20 -46.65 24.95 -7.80
N ALA A 21 -46.59 25.77 -6.74
CA ALA A 21 -47.01 27.15 -6.78
C ALA A 21 -46.05 27.92 -7.72
N ASP A 22 -46.23 27.72 -9.01
CA ASP A 22 -45.75 28.66 -10.02
C ASP A 22 -46.59 29.92 -9.82
N GLN A 23 -45.90 31.00 -9.45
CA GLN A 23 -46.49 32.29 -9.15
C GLN A 23 -47.41 32.67 -10.31
N GLN A 24 -48.72 32.72 -10.04
CA GLN A 24 -49.78 33.04 -11.00
C GLN A 24 -49.57 34.43 -11.62
N LEU A 25 -48.72 34.51 -12.63
CA LEU A 25 -48.98 35.31 -13.79
C LEU A 25 -49.44 34.30 -14.83
N GLY A 26 -50.77 34.12 -14.95
CA GLY A 26 -51.35 33.25 -15.98
C GLY A 26 -50.76 33.51 -17.38
N ALA A 27 -50.98 32.58 -18.30
CA ALA A 27 -50.43 32.72 -19.65
C ALA A 27 -50.79 34.09 -20.26
N PRO A 28 -49.83 34.80 -20.89
CA PRO A 28 -50.11 36.06 -21.57
C PRO A 28 -51.22 35.83 -22.60
N ARG A 29 -52.22 36.70 -22.63
CA ARG A 29 -53.32 36.59 -23.58
C ARG A 29 -52.98 37.39 -24.82
N ILE A 30 -53.07 36.75 -25.98
CA ILE A 30 -53.05 37.42 -27.28
C ILE A 30 -54.51 37.61 -27.69
N ASP A 31 -54.96 38.86 -27.83
CA ASP A 31 -56.30 39.14 -28.32
C ASP A 31 -56.41 38.91 -29.84
N SER A 32 -57.64 38.95 -30.37
CA SER A 32 -57.90 38.81 -31.80
C SER A 32 -57.30 39.92 -32.67
N SER A 33 -56.74 40.97 -32.05
CA SER A 33 -56.00 42.05 -32.73
C SER A 33 -54.48 41.87 -32.63
N ASN A 34 -54.01 40.71 -32.16
CA ASN A 34 -52.62 40.36 -31.88
C ASN A 34 -51.95 41.18 -30.77
N ASN A 35 -52.71 41.86 -29.91
CA ASN A 35 -52.13 42.55 -28.76
C ASN A 35 -51.82 41.55 -27.65
N VAL A 36 -50.68 41.69 -26.98
CA VAL A 36 -50.24 40.84 -25.87
C VAL A 36 -50.48 41.57 -24.56
N TYR A 37 -51.17 40.90 -23.62
CA TYR A 37 -51.46 41.43 -22.29
C TYR A 37 -50.91 40.52 -21.21
N LEU A 38 -50.50 41.12 -20.10
CA LEU A 38 -50.39 40.41 -18.83
C LEU A 38 -51.82 40.07 -18.33
N PRO A 39 -52.03 38.93 -17.66
CA PRO A 39 -53.35 38.59 -17.12
C PRO A 39 -53.85 39.67 -16.15
N GLY A 40 -54.93 40.35 -16.52
CA GLY A 40 -55.47 41.48 -15.75
C GLY A 40 -54.64 42.77 -15.81
N GLY A 41 -53.60 42.83 -16.64
CA GLY A 41 -52.68 43.97 -16.76
C GLY A 41 -52.80 44.75 -18.09
N PRO A 42 -52.02 45.84 -18.24
CA PRO A 42 -52.02 46.65 -19.45
C PRO A 42 -51.43 45.89 -20.65
N ARG A 43 -51.69 46.42 -21.84
CA ARG A 43 -51.10 45.93 -23.10
C ARG A 43 -49.59 46.13 -23.07
N ILE A 44 -48.83 45.06 -23.23
CA ILE A 44 -47.35 45.11 -23.24
C ILE A 44 -46.77 45.17 -24.66
N GLY A 45 -47.53 44.80 -25.69
CA GLY A 45 -47.08 44.84 -27.08
C GLY A 45 -48.09 44.31 -28.07
N ARG A 46 -47.69 44.21 -29.34
CA ARG A 46 -48.50 43.64 -30.43
C ARG A 46 -47.65 42.81 -31.37
N PHE A 47 -48.14 41.65 -31.80
CA PHE A 47 -47.56 40.89 -32.89
C PHE A 47 -47.99 41.43 -34.25
N GLN A 48 -47.03 41.84 -35.07
CA GLN A 48 -47.25 42.23 -36.47
C GLN A 48 -46.21 41.52 -37.35
N ASN A 49 -46.66 40.84 -38.41
CA ASN A 49 -45.79 40.11 -39.34
C ASN A 49 -44.82 39.12 -38.64
N ASN A 50 -45.32 38.34 -37.67
CA ASN A 50 -44.55 37.42 -36.82
C ASN A 50 -43.44 38.05 -35.98
N LYS A 51 -43.37 39.38 -35.86
CA LYS A 51 -42.47 40.08 -34.95
C LYS A 51 -43.26 40.71 -33.80
N TYR A 52 -42.75 40.55 -32.58
CA TYR A 52 -43.33 41.20 -31.41
C TYR A 52 -42.81 42.64 -31.34
N ASN A 53 -43.73 43.61 -31.44
CA ASN A 53 -43.44 45.02 -31.22
C ASN A 53 -43.96 45.40 -29.84
N ALA A 54 -43.06 45.63 -28.88
CA ALA A 54 -43.44 46.13 -27.55
C ALA A 54 -44.14 47.49 -27.68
N THR A 55 -45.15 47.74 -26.85
CA THR A 55 -45.80 49.07 -26.82
C THR A 55 -44.81 50.01 -26.14
N PRO A 56 -44.26 51.03 -26.82
CA PRO A 56 -43.40 52.00 -26.16
C PRO A 56 -44.22 52.72 -25.09
N ASP A 57 -43.61 53.00 -23.94
CA ASP A 57 -44.12 53.87 -22.86
C ASP A 57 -44.89 53.29 -21.65
N ILE A 58 -44.78 52.00 -21.29
CA ILE A 58 -45.30 51.54 -19.98
C ILE A 58 -44.25 50.85 -19.08
N LEU A 59 -43.06 50.50 -19.58
CA LEU A 59 -42.00 49.97 -18.71
C LEU A 59 -41.01 51.08 -18.32
N THR A 60 -41.42 51.97 -17.42
CA THR A 60 -40.48 52.84 -16.71
C THR A 60 -39.80 51.98 -15.63
N LEU A 61 -38.59 51.48 -15.91
CA LEU A 61 -37.75 50.93 -14.85
C LEU A 61 -37.39 52.09 -13.89
N PRO A 62 -37.39 51.86 -12.56
CA PRO A 62 -37.04 52.91 -11.60
C PRO A 62 -35.68 53.52 -11.93
N SER A 63 -35.62 54.86 -11.87
CA SER A 63 -34.63 55.73 -12.50
C SER A 63 -33.25 55.76 -11.81
N ASN A 64 -32.84 54.67 -11.16
CA ASN A 64 -31.57 54.57 -10.45
C ASN A 64 -30.50 53.71 -11.15
N ASP A 65 -30.80 53.14 -12.32
CA ASP A 65 -29.76 52.54 -13.17
C ASP A 65 -29.38 53.46 -14.33
N ASN A 66 -28.09 53.81 -14.35
CA ASN A 66 -27.46 54.61 -15.39
C ASN A 66 -27.60 53.93 -16.77
N GLY A 67 -28.58 54.44 -17.54
CA GLY A 67 -28.54 54.56 -18.99
C GLY A 67 -27.86 53.44 -19.78
N SER A 68 -28.64 52.41 -20.14
CA SER A 68 -28.47 51.77 -21.44
C SER A 68 -29.81 51.86 -22.18
N SER A 69 -29.90 52.76 -23.16
CA SER A 69 -30.94 52.72 -24.18
C SER A 69 -30.59 51.59 -25.17
N GLY A 70 -30.62 50.35 -24.69
CA GLY A 70 -30.48 49.17 -25.52
C GLY A 70 -31.75 48.97 -26.33
N ASP A 71 -31.64 49.02 -27.65
CA ASP A 71 -32.72 48.65 -28.56
C ASP A 71 -33.15 47.19 -28.29
N ALA A 72 -34.33 47.01 -27.70
CA ALA A 72 -34.92 45.71 -27.40
C ALA A 72 -35.37 44.95 -28.68
N SER A 73 -35.19 45.51 -29.88
CA SER A 73 -35.54 44.87 -31.15
C SER A 73 -34.76 43.57 -31.44
N GLY A 74 -33.68 43.32 -30.67
CA GLY A 74 -32.87 42.09 -30.70
C GLY A 74 -33.24 41.02 -29.67
N LEU A 75 -34.18 41.26 -28.74
CA LEU A 75 -34.64 40.25 -27.79
C LEU A 75 -35.57 39.23 -28.48
N SER A 76 -34.97 38.24 -29.12
CA SER A 76 -35.67 37.01 -29.49
C SER A 76 -36.00 36.24 -28.22
N ALA A 77 -37.27 36.21 -27.85
CA ALA A 77 -37.77 35.24 -26.87
C ALA A 77 -37.69 33.85 -27.50
N VAL A 78 -36.49 33.26 -27.51
CA VAL A 78 -36.36 31.81 -27.70
C VAL A 78 -37.11 31.20 -26.52
N GLN A 79 -38.25 30.59 -26.81
CA GLN A 79 -39.01 29.82 -25.85
C GLN A 79 -38.02 28.84 -25.22
N LYS A 80 -37.62 29.09 -23.96
CA LYS A 80 -36.78 28.15 -23.22
C LYS A 80 -37.58 26.85 -23.26
N PRO A 81 -37.11 25.78 -23.91
CA PRO A 81 -37.90 24.57 -24.05
C PRO A 81 -38.41 24.21 -22.66
N GLN A 82 -39.73 24.02 -22.54
CA GLN A 82 -40.38 23.58 -21.31
C GLN A 82 -39.44 22.58 -20.64
N ALA A 83 -39.10 22.80 -19.37
CA ALA A 83 -38.26 21.89 -18.60
C ALA A 83 -38.74 20.48 -18.92
N PRO A 84 -37.92 19.66 -19.62
CA PRO A 84 -38.46 18.48 -20.27
C PRO A 84 -39.12 17.60 -19.21
N SER A 85 -40.14 16.86 -19.61
CA SER A 85 -40.84 15.82 -18.83
C SER A 85 -39.89 14.83 -18.12
N ASP A 86 -38.60 14.92 -18.41
CA ASP A 86 -37.42 14.36 -17.75
C ASP A 86 -37.31 14.60 -16.24
N THR A 87 -37.93 15.62 -15.64
CA THR A 87 -37.77 15.85 -14.18
C THR A 87 -38.39 14.70 -13.37
N ILE A 88 -39.56 14.22 -13.79
CA ILE A 88 -40.22 13.06 -13.17
C ILE A 88 -39.43 11.79 -13.50
N GLY A 89 -38.94 11.66 -14.74
CA GLY A 89 -38.07 10.54 -15.15
C GLY A 89 -36.80 10.44 -14.30
N ARG A 90 -36.16 11.57 -13.98
CA ARG A 90 -34.99 11.64 -13.08
C ARG A 90 -35.35 11.29 -11.65
N GLN A 91 -36.45 11.82 -11.10
CA GLN A 91 -36.87 11.47 -9.74
C GLN A 91 -37.21 9.99 -9.57
N PHE A 92 -37.86 9.36 -10.57
CA PHE A 92 -38.07 7.92 -10.57
C PHE A 92 -36.77 7.15 -10.76
N SER A 93 -35.86 7.59 -11.63
CA SER A 93 -34.52 7.01 -11.78
C SER A 93 -33.75 7.04 -10.45
N ASP A 94 -33.79 8.16 -9.73
CA ASP A 94 -33.17 8.32 -8.41
C ASP A 94 -33.84 7.43 -7.34
N LEU A 95 -35.16 7.29 -7.38
CA LEU A 95 -35.88 6.37 -6.50
C LEU A 95 -35.53 4.90 -6.80
N PHE A 96 -35.42 4.50 -8.07
CA PHE A 96 -35.00 3.15 -8.44
C PHE A 96 -33.52 2.90 -8.09
N ARG A 97 -32.66 3.92 -8.14
CA ARG A 97 -31.28 3.86 -7.62
C ARG A 97 -31.24 3.61 -6.11
N SER A 98 -32.27 4.01 -5.37
CA SER A 98 -32.37 3.73 -3.93
C SER A 98 -32.74 2.28 -3.61
N ILE A 99 -33.31 1.53 -4.58
CA ILE A 99 -33.61 0.11 -4.40
C ILE A 99 -32.32 -0.69 -4.53
N ARG A 100 -31.78 -1.12 -3.39
CA ARG A 100 -30.60 -1.97 -3.35
C ARG A 100 -31.00 -3.45 -3.40
N LEU A 101 -30.48 -4.16 -4.38
CA LEU A 101 -30.60 -5.62 -4.42
C LEU A 101 -29.72 -6.22 -3.31
N THR A 102 -30.20 -7.28 -2.65
CA THR A 102 -29.43 -7.97 -1.60
C THR A 102 -29.27 -9.46 -1.92
N PRO A 103 -28.20 -10.13 -1.47
CA PRO A 103 -27.98 -11.54 -1.78
C PRO A 103 -29.14 -12.44 -1.32
N ALA A 104 -29.79 -12.10 -0.20
CA ALA A 104 -30.92 -12.85 0.35
C ALA A 104 -32.13 -12.89 -0.62
N MET A 105 -32.32 -11.86 -1.45
CA MET A 105 -33.37 -11.85 -2.48
C MET A 105 -33.16 -12.92 -3.57
N PHE A 106 -31.93 -13.43 -3.67
CA PHE A 106 -31.50 -14.43 -4.65
C PHE A 106 -31.15 -15.78 -3.98
N GLY A 107 -31.45 -15.92 -2.69
CA GLY A 107 -31.32 -17.18 -1.96
C GLY A 107 -30.05 -17.35 -1.13
N ALA A 108 -29.17 -16.34 -1.08
CA ALA A 108 -27.98 -16.39 -0.24
C ALA A 108 -28.37 -16.53 1.24
N LYS A 109 -27.59 -17.31 1.99
CA LYS A 109 -27.90 -17.65 3.38
C LYS A 109 -27.16 -16.78 4.38
N ALA A 110 -25.93 -16.34 4.07
CA ALA A 110 -25.11 -15.61 5.02
C ALA A 110 -24.93 -16.35 6.36
N ASP A 111 -24.97 -17.68 6.33
CA ASP A 111 -25.07 -18.55 7.51
C ASP A 111 -23.71 -19.10 7.96
N GLY A 112 -22.63 -18.49 7.47
CA GLY A 112 -21.28 -18.85 7.84
C GLY A 112 -21.02 -18.66 9.33
N ARG A 113 -20.26 -19.58 9.91
CA ARG A 113 -19.78 -19.46 11.28
C ARG A 113 -18.37 -20.00 11.42
N ALA A 114 -17.63 -19.39 12.34
CA ALA A 114 -16.35 -19.91 12.82
C ALA A 114 -16.62 -20.82 14.04
N SER A 115 -16.14 -22.06 14.00
CA SER A 115 -16.21 -23.01 15.12
C SER A 115 -14.82 -23.24 15.70
N TYR A 116 -14.68 -23.23 17.02
CA TYR A 116 -13.42 -23.46 17.73
C TYR A 116 -13.42 -24.81 18.44
N ALA A 117 -13.26 -25.88 17.68
CA ALA A 117 -13.28 -27.22 18.23
C ALA A 117 -11.93 -27.90 18.14
N VAL A 118 -11.68 -28.76 19.13
CA VAL A 118 -10.66 -29.80 19.01
C VAL A 118 -11.22 -30.88 18.08
N TYR A 119 -10.56 -31.12 16.95
CA TYR A 119 -10.97 -32.14 15.98
C TYR A 119 -9.87 -33.13 15.66
N THR A 120 -10.27 -34.34 15.27
CA THR A 120 -9.39 -35.40 14.79
C THR A 120 -9.80 -35.83 13.39
N THR A 121 -8.80 -36.04 12.53
CA THR A 121 -8.97 -36.58 11.17
C THR A 121 -8.06 -37.78 10.99
N THR A 122 -8.44 -38.70 10.10
CA THR A 122 -7.55 -39.77 9.63
C THR A 122 -7.37 -39.61 8.13
N ALA A 123 -6.13 -39.53 7.65
CA ALA A 123 -5.85 -39.44 6.22
C ALA A 123 -6.54 -40.57 5.45
N GLY A 124 -7.25 -40.22 4.37
CA GLY A 124 -8.02 -41.18 3.57
C GLY A 124 -9.38 -41.59 4.15
N SER A 125 -9.76 -41.15 5.36
CA SER A 125 -11.09 -41.35 5.92
C SER A 125 -11.95 -40.09 5.84
N PRO A 126 -13.18 -40.12 5.29
CA PRO A 126 -14.06 -38.96 5.26
C PRO A 126 -14.64 -38.60 6.64
N THR A 127 -14.23 -39.26 7.72
CA THR A 127 -14.79 -39.02 9.05
C THR A 127 -13.95 -38.02 9.82
N VAL A 128 -14.61 -37.02 10.41
CA VAL A 128 -14.03 -36.07 11.36
C VAL A 128 -14.76 -36.16 12.68
N THR A 129 -14.02 -36.24 13.78
CA THR A 129 -14.59 -36.29 15.11
C THR A 129 -14.21 -35.03 15.89
N MET A 130 -15.22 -34.38 16.46
CA MET A 130 -15.14 -33.15 17.24
C MET A 130 -15.23 -33.48 18.73
N SER A 131 -14.55 -32.69 19.56
CA SER A 131 -14.62 -32.82 21.03
C SER A 131 -16.01 -32.55 21.62
N TYR A 132 -16.78 -31.65 21.01
CA TYR A 132 -18.14 -31.28 21.43
C TYR A 132 -19.12 -31.24 20.25
N ALA A 133 -20.42 -31.22 20.59
CA ALA A 133 -21.50 -31.25 19.62
C ALA A 133 -21.78 -29.83 19.10
N ASP A 134 -21.29 -29.50 17.91
CA ASP A 134 -21.45 -28.17 17.31
C ASP A 134 -22.18 -28.18 15.96
N PHE A 135 -22.51 -29.38 15.48
CA PHE A 135 -23.07 -29.60 14.15
C PHE A 135 -24.44 -30.27 14.25
N SER A 136 -25.30 -29.95 13.29
CA SER A 136 -26.64 -30.51 13.19
C SER A 136 -26.93 -31.02 11.77
N ALA A 137 -28.07 -31.70 11.59
CA ALA A 137 -28.52 -32.12 10.26
C ALA A 137 -28.70 -30.93 9.28
N ALA A 138 -28.89 -29.71 9.77
CA ALA A 138 -28.99 -28.52 8.94
C ALA A 138 -27.64 -28.07 8.34
N ASP A 139 -26.52 -28.63 8.80
CA ASP A 139 -25.19 -28.33 8.27
C ASP A 139 -24.78 -29.30 7.14
N VAL A 140 -25.57 -30.33 6.85
CA VAL A 140 -25.35 -31.20 5.69
C VAL A 140 -25.50 -30.40 4.39
N GLY A 141 -24.54 -30.53 3.48
CA GLY A 141 -24.45 -29.77 2.24
C GLY A 141 -23.66 -28.47 2.34
N LYS A 142 -23.28 -28.04 3.56
CA LYS A 142 -22.43 -26.85 3.75
C LYS A 142 -20.97 -27.15 3.47
N LEU A 143 -20.26 -26.12 3.01
CA LEU A 143 -18.81 -26.09 2.94
C LEU A 143 -18.23 -26.12 4.34
N ILE A 144 -17.09 -26.81 4.50
CA ILE A 144 -16.31 -26.85 5.73
C ILE A 144 -14.84 -26.72 5.40
N GLU A 145 -14.15 -25.83 6.12
CA GLU A 145 -12.70 -25.69 6.12
C GLU A 145 -12.12 -26.28 7.41
N LEU A 146 -11.20 -27.23 7.23
CA LEU A 146 -10.41 -27.85 8.29
C LEU A 146 -8.94 -27.46 8.09
N PRO A 147 -8.41 -26.52 8.90
CA PRO A 147 -7.00 -26.15 8.82
C PRO A 147 -6.07 -27.36 8.90
N PHE A 148 -5.03 -27.39 8.07
CA PHE A 148 -3.98 -28.43 8.04
C PHE A 148 -4.42 -29.86 7.72
N ALA A 149 -5.71 -30.13 7.48
CA ALA A 149 -6.19 -31.49 7.22
C ALA A 149 -5.99 -31.93 5.75
N GLY A 150 -5.59 -31.01 4.87
CA GLY A 150 -5.44 -31.23 3.43
C GLY A 150 -4.16 -31.99 3.09
N ALA A 151 -3.95 -32.27 1.80
CA ALA A 151 -2.67 -32.80 1.35
C ALA A 151 -1.54 -31.82 1.68
N ASN A 152 -0.36 -32.33 2.07
CA ASN A 152 0.78 -31.51 2.50
C ASN A 152 0.42 -30.48 3.59
N ALA A 153 -0.53 -30.83 4.46
CA ALA A 153 -0.97 -29.98 5.56
C ALA A 153 -1.53 -28.61 5.14
N GLN A 154 -2.09 -28.51 3.93
CA GLN A 154 -2.87 -27.33 3.52
C GLN A 154 -4.24 -27.33 4.21
N ASN A 155 -4.97 -26.22 4.13
CA ASN A 155 -6.37 -26.18 4.53
C ASN A 155 -7.17 -27.16 3.68
N PHE A 156 -7.97 -28.00 4.32
CA PHE A 156 -8.86 -28.93 3.62
C PHE A 156 -10.24 -28.32 3.53
N ILE A 157 -10.72 -28.12 2.30
CA ILE A 157 -12.05 -27.58 2.07
C ILE A 157 -12.87 -28.61 1.30
N THR A 158 -14.05 -28.92 1.84
CA THR A 158 -14.98 -29.90 1.28
C THR A 158 -16.39 -29.60 1.76
N THR A 159 -17.33 -30.51 1.51
CA THR A 159 -18.73 -30.40 1.94
C THR A 159 -19.05 -31.42 3.03
N ILE A 160 -19.91 -31.07 3.98
CA ILE A 160 -20.44 -32.01 4.99
C ILE A 160 -21.50 -32.90 4.32
N SER A 161 -21.28 -34.20 4.25
CA SER A 161 -22.22 -35.17 3.69
C SER A 161 -23.17 -35.78 4.73
N ALA A 162 -22.74 -35.88 5.99
CA ALA A 162 -23.60 -36.32 7.09
C ALA A 162 -23.12 -35.76 8.43
N VAL A 163 -24.05 -35.61 9.36
CA VAL A 163 -23.77 -35.30 10.77
C VAL A 163 -24.39 -36.38 11.62
N SER A 164 -23.60 -36.99 12.50
CA SER A 164 -24.06 -37.99 13.46
C SER A 164 -25.12 -37.41 14.41
N ALA A 165 -25.97 -38.28 14.99
CA ALA A 165 -27.06 -37.86 15.88
C ALA A 165 -26.59 -37.07 17.12
N ASN A 166 -25.34 -37.27 17.56
CA ASN A 166 -24.76 -36.54 18.69
C ASN A 166 -24.09 -35.22 18.29
N GLY A 167 -24.06 -34.86 16.99
CA GLY A 167 -23.45 -33.63 16.49
C GLY A 167 -21.92 -33.56 16.58
N LYS A 168 -21.24 -34.65 16.98
CA LYS A 168 -19.77 -34.68 17.17
C LYS A 168 -19.01 -35.28 16.00
N THR A 169 -19.62 -36.19 15.25
CA THR A 169 -18.97 -36.83 14.11
C THR A 169 -19.57 -36.32 12.81
N LEU A 170 -18.71 -35.89 11.89
CA LEU A 170 -19.03 -35.47 10.53
C LEU A 170 -18.55 -36.52 9.55
N THR A 171 -19.34 -36.78 8.52
CA THR A 171 -18.87 -37.43 7.29
C THR A 171 -18.75 -36.37 6.22
N LEU A 172 -17.59 -36.29 5.59
CA LEU A 172 -17.24 -35.32 4.56
C LEU A 172 -17.38 -35.92 3.16
N ALA A 173 -17.60 -35.07 2.17
CA ALA A 173 -17.71 -35.48 0.77
C ALA A 173 -16.37 -36.01 0.21
N SER A 174 -15.26 -35.47 0.72
CA SER A 174 -13.90 -35.93 0.41
C SER A 174 -13.15 -36.27 1.70
N ALA A 175 -12.23 -37.23 1.62
CA ALA A 175 -11.37 -37.57 2.76
C ALA A 175 -10.22 -36.54 2.92
N PRO A 176 -9.89 -36.13 4.15
CA PRO A 176 -8.69 -35.35 4.44
C PRO A 176 -7.42 -36.08 3.97
N GLY A 177 -6.42 -35.29 3.56
CA GLY A 177 -5.10 -35.80 3.14
C GLY A 177 -4.13 -36.02 4.30
N THR A 178 -4.43 -35.47 5.48
CA THR A 178 -3.54 -35.52 6.65
C THR A 178 -4.30 -36.02 7.89
N THR A 179 -3.67 -36.91 8.66
CA THR A 179 -4.14 -37.35 9.97
C THR A 179 -3.81 -36.30 11.02
N LEU A 180 -4.81 -35.82 11.75
CA LEU A 180 -4.66 -34.84 12.81
C LEU A 180 -5.17 -35.43 14.13
N SER A 181 -4.36 -35.28 15.19
CA SER A 181 -4.71 -35.72 16.54
C SER A 181 -4.99 -34.50 17.41
N ALA A 182 -6.25 -34.27 17.77
CA ALA A 182 -6.69 -33.22 18.69
C ALA A 182 -6.28 -31.79 18.27
N MET A 183 -6.51 -31.44 16.99
CA MET A 183 -6.21 -30.11 16.47
C MET A 183 -7.17 -29.07 17.07
N ASN A 184 -6.64 -28.09 17.81
CA ASN A 184 -7.42 -26.96 18.35
C ASN A 184 -7.26 -25.72 17.46
N ARG A 185 -8.08 -25.60 16.41
CA ARG A 185 -8.06 -24.45 15.50
C ARG A 185 -9.46 -24.01 15.14
N ARG A 186 -9.55 -22.76 14.68
CA ARG A 186 -10.76 -22.19 14.10
C ARG A 186 -11.06 -22.88 12.77
N MET A 187 -12.22 -23.52 12.67
CA MET A 187 -12.78 -24.05 11.44
C MET A 187 -13.86 -23.11 10.92
N PHE A 188 -14.15 -23.17 9.62
CA PHE A 188 -15.21 -22.38 9.01
C PHE A 188 -16.25 -23.28 8.35
N VAL A 189 -17.53 -22.95 8.53
CA VAL A 189 -18.65 -23.73 8.00
C VAL A 189 -19.70 -22.78 7.46
N CYS A 190 -20.17 -22.98 6.24
CA CYS A 190 -21.06 -22.04 5.55
C CYS A 190 -21.75 -22.66 4.33
N SER A 191 -22.90 -22.14 3.94
CA SER A 191 -23.48 -22.41 2.62
C SER A 191 -22.65 -21.76 1.52
N ASP A 192 -22.62 -22.37 0.33
CA ASP A 192 -22.05 -21.71 -0.85
C ASP A 192 -23.01 -20.64 -1.39
N ASP A 193 -22.62 -19.37 -1.21
CA ASP A 193 -23.39 -18.20 -1.62
C ASP A 193 -22.99 -17.66 -3.00
N SER A 194 -22.04 -18.30 -3.70
CA SER A 194 -21.55 -17.86 -5.02
C SER A 194 -22.67 -17.66 -6.04
N GLY A 195 -23.54 -18.66 -6.22
CA GLY A 195 -24.64 -18.61 -7.19
C GLY A 195 -25.63 -17.47 -6.91
N PRO A 196 -26.20 -17.39 -5.69
CA PRO A 196 -27.05 -16.28 -5.28
C PRO A 196 -26.41 -14.88 -5.40
N MET A 197 -25.15 -14.72 -4.99
CA MET A 197 -24.44 -13.45 -5.10
C MET A 197 -24.20 -13.05 -6.56
N GLN A 198 -23.79 -14.00 -7.41
CA GLN A 198 -23.63 -13.73 -8.84
C GLN A 198 -24.96 -13.39 -9.51
N ALA A 199 -26.05 -14.08 -9.16
CA ALA A 199 -27.39 -13.79 -9.67
C ALA A 199 -27.87 -12.38 -9.27
N MET A 200 -27.57 -11.95 -8.05
CA MET A 200 -27.81 -10.57 -7.60
C MET A 200 -27.06 -9.57 -8.46
N MET A 201 -25.75 -9.76 -8.67
CA MET A 201 -24.91 -8.86 -9.47
C MET A 201 -25.37 -8.79 -10.93
N THR A 202 -25.69 -9.92 -11.55
CA THR A 202 -26.26 -9.98 -12.90
C THR A 202 -27.60 -9.25 -12.98
N ALA A 203 -28.48 -9.42 -11.99
CA ALA A 203 -29.74 -8.69 -11.94
C ALA A 203 -29.54 -7.18 -11.70
N SER A 204 -28.51 -6.80 -10.95
CA SER A 204 -28.09 -5.42 -10.72
C SER A 204 -27.67 -4.75 -12.03
N ALA A 205 -26.80 -5.42 -12.79
CA ALA A 205 -26.35 -4.98 -14.11
C ALA A 205 -27.53 -4.82 -15.07
N ALA A 206 -28.38 -5.85 -15.19
CA ALA A 206 -29.53 -5.83 -16.10
C ALA A 206 -30.56 -4.74 -15.77
N LYS A 207 -30.66 -4.34 -14.50
CA LYS A 207 -31.58 -3.31 -14.02
C LYS A 207 -30.92 -1.97 -13.80
N SER A 208 -29.62 -1.85 -14.06
CA SER A 208 -28.91 -0.60 -13.83
C SER A 208 -29.04 -0.12 -12.37
N ALA A 209 -29.13 -1.05 -11.42
CA ALA A 209 -29.38 -0.81 -10.00
C ALA A 209 -28.13 -1.10 -9.16
N GLY A 210 -28.06 -0.48 -7.98
CA GLY A 210 -27.06 -0.81 -6.96
C GLY A 210 -27.39 -2.10 -6.21
N TRP A 211 -26.38 -2.65 -5.55
CA TRP A 211 -26.56 -3.76 -4.63
C TRP A 211 -25.94 -3.45 -3.26
N TYR A 212 -26.48 -4.13 -2.25
CA TYR A 212 -26.04 -4.06 -0.87
C TYR A 212 -25.88 -5.48 -0.31
N ILE A 213 -24.70 -5.80 0.20
CA ILE A 213 -24.44 -7.04 0.95
C ILE A 213 -24.62 -6.73 2.44
N PRO A 214 -25.69 -7.22 3.09
CA PRO A 214 -25.91 -6.99 4.51
C PRO A 214 -24.82 -7.65 5.38
N ALA A 215 -24.79 -7.27 6.66
CA ALA A 215 -23.97 -7.96 7.65
C ALA A 215 -24.30 -9.47 7.67
N GLY A 216 -23.26 -10.30 7.72
CA GLY A 216 -23.38 -11.75 7.64
C GLY A 216 -22.07 -12.41 7.21
N PHE A 217 -22.00 -13.73 7.30
CA PHE A 217 -20.84 -14.50 6.84
C PHE A 217 -21.23 -15.28 5.59
N TYR A 218 -20.68 -14.87 4.46
CA TYR A 218 -20.87 -15.47 3.15
C TYR A 218 -19.64 -16.29 2.76
N CYS A 219 -19.85 -17.39 2.06
CA CYS A 219 -18.78 -18.15 1.44
C CYS A 219 -18.95 -18.24 -0.06
N ILE A 220 -17.84 -18.20 -0.79
CA ILE A 220 -17.84 -18.30 -2.24
C ILE A 220 -16.87 -19.38 -2.71
N THR A 221 -17.26 -20.15 -3.72
CA THR A 221 -16.41 -21.12 -4.42
C THR A 221 -16.08 -20.71 -5.85
N THR A 222 -16.75 -19.68 -6.37
CA THR A 222 -16.49 -19.10 -7.68
C THR A 222 -16.24 -17.60 -7.57
N ALA A 223 -15.39 -17.08 -8.44
CA ALA A 223 -15.15 -15.64 -8.59
C ALA A 223 -16.45 -14.89 -8.90
N LEU A 224 -16.64 -13.73 -8.28
CA LEU A 224 -17.82 -12.88 -8.47
C LEU A 224 -17.54 -11.78 -9.50
N ASN A 225 -18.49 -11.54 -10.39
CA ASN A 225 -18.38 -10.52 -11.43
C ASN A 225 -19.54 -9.54 -11.32
N SER A 226 -19.25 -8.32 -10.88
CA SER A 226 -20.18 -7.19 -10.80
C SER A 226 -20.04 -6.32 -12.04
N ARG A 227 -20.77 -6.68 -13.08
CA ARG A 227 -20.86 -5.93 -14.34
C ARG A 227 -21.72 -4.67 -14.19
N VAL A 228 -21.48 -3.70 -15.05
CA VAL A 228 -22.38 -2.54 -15.21
C VAL A 228 -23.33 -2.86 -16.38
N GLY A 229 -24.59 -2.42 -16.26
CA GLY A 229 -25.55 -2.53 -17.36
C GLY A 229 -25.11 -1.73 -18.59
N PRO A 230 -25.79 -1.88 -19.74
CA PRO A 230 -25.60 -1.04 -20.92
C PRO A 230 -26.12 0.37 -20.61
N TYR A 231 -25.37 1.11 -19.82
CA TYR A 231 -25.62 2.49 -19.52
C TYR A 231 -24.93 3.35 -20.57
N ASP A 232 -25.48 4.54 -20.80
CA ASP A 232 -24.69 5.65 -21.34
C ASP A 232 -23.66 6.06 -20.27
N ASN A 233 -22.59 5.26 -20.16
CA ASN A 233 -21.48 5.42 -19.22
C ASN A 233 -20.70 6.73 -19.47
N VAL A 234 -21.11 7.52 -20.48
CA VAL A 234 -20.57 8.84 -20.76
C VAL A 234 -21.16 9.89 -19.81
N THR A 235 -22.42 9.74 -19.36
CA THR A 235 -23.14 10.81 -18.65
C THR A 235 -23.57 10.47 -17.22
N HIS A 236 -23.62 9.20 -16.82
CA HIS A 236 -24.16 8.79 -15.52
C HIS A 236 -23.14 8.05 -14.64
N ALA A 237 -23.21 8.28 -13.32
CA ALA A 237 -22.45 7.51 -12.34
C ALA A 237 -22.93 6.05 -12.31
N ALA A 238 -21.99 5.12 -12.18
CA ALA A 238 -22.27 3.70 -11.98
C ALA A 238 -23.12 3.49 -10.73
N PRO A 239 -23.92 2.41 -10.67
CA PRO A 239 -24.68 2.09 -9.46
C PRO A 239 -23.73 1.85 -8.27
N GLY A 240 -24.11 2.33 -7.09
CA GLY A 240 -23.34 2.12 -5.88
C GLY A 240 -23.31 0.64 -5.47
N TRP A 241 -22.15 0.16 -5.07
CA TRP A 241 -21.94 -1.19 -4.55
C TRP A 241 -21.45 -1.11 -3.12
N GLU A 242 -22.26 -1.60 -2.21
CA GLU A 242 -21.97 -1.49 -0.78
C GLU A 242 -22.03 -2.87 -0.14
N ALA A 243 -21.06 -3.16 0.71
CA ALA A 243 -21.12 -4.24 1.67
C ALA A 243 -21.07 -3.63 3.07
N ASP A 244 -21.90 -4.13 3.97
CA ASP A 244 -21.84 -3.75 5.37
C ASP A 244 -20.42 -3.99 5.91
N ARG A 245 -19.95 -3.15 6.84
CA ARG A 245 -18.63 -3.35 7.47
C ARG A 245 -18.51 -4.69 8.21
N ARG A 246 -19.65 -5.32 8.55
CA ARG A 246 -19.74 -6.65 9.17
C ARG A 246 -20.08 -7.76 8.18
N ALA A 247 -20.17 -7.46 6.87
CA ALA A 247 -20.22 -8.50 5.85
C ALA A 247 -18.83 -9.13 5.73
N TYR A 248 -18.73 -10.42 6.02
CA TYR A 248 -17.51 -11.20 5.90
C TYR A 248 -17.69 -12.22 4.77
N ILE A 249 -16.97 -12.03 3.67
CA ILE A 249 -17.02 -12.88 2.49
C ILE A 249 -15.71 -13.67 2.47
N LYS A 250 -15.79 -15.00 2.53
CA LYS A 250 -14.61 -15.87 2.54
C LYS A 250 -14.58 -16.79 1.31
N THR A 251 -13.41 -16.89 0.68
CA THR A 251 -13.18 -17.83 -0.42
C THR A 251 -12.97 -19.24 0.12
N MET A 252 -13.65 -20.21 -0.49
CA MET A 252 -13.65 -21.63 -0.12
C MET A 252 -13.19 -22.55 -1.27
N ALA A 253 -12.70 -21.99 -2.37
CA ALA A 253 -12.07 -22.75 -3.46
C ALA A 253 -11.02 -21.88 -4.18
N PRO A 254 -10.00 -22.46 -4.83
CA PRO A 254 -9.06 -21.69 -5.65
C PRO A 254 -9.79 -20.93 -6.76
N ILE A 255 -9.61 -19.61 -6.81
CA ILE A 255 -10.17 -18.70 -7.82
C ILE A 255 -9.12 -17.68 -8.23
N ASP A 256 -9.29 -17.02 -9.38
CA ASP A 256 -8.36 -15.98 -9.85
C ASP A 256 -8.59 -14.65 -9.13
N HIS A 257 -9.84 -14.26 -8.89
CA HIS A 257 -10.21 -13.08 -8.12
C HIS A 257 -11.42 -13.34 -7.22
N MET A 258 -11.56 -12.63 -6.08
CA MET A 258 -12.79 -12.74 -5.28
C MET A 258 -13.94 -12.00 -5.94
N ILE A 259 -13.71 -10.73 -6.30
CA ILE A 259 -14.69 -9.90 -6.98
C ILE A 259 -14.05 -8.99 -8.03
N ARG A 260 -14.66 -8.93 -9.20
CA ARG A 260 -14.35 -7.97 -10.26
C ARG A 260 -15.50 -7.00 -10.44
N PHE A 261 -15.18 -5.72 -10.51
CA PHE A 261 -16.12 -4.65 -10.82
C PHE A 261 -15.86 -4.13 -12.23
N GLY A 262 -16.87 -4.21 -13.10
CA GLY A 262 -16.72 -3.95 -14.52
C GLY A 262 -16.02 -5.11 -15.26
N ASP A 263 -15.46 -4.81 -16.42
CA ASP A 263 -14.72 -5.75 -17.26
C ASP A 263 -13.69 -4.99 -18.11
N LYS A 264 -12.79 -5.73 -18.76
CA LYS A 264 -11.72 -5.18 -19.61
C LYS A 264 -12.13 -5.08 -21.09
N ASP A 265 -13.41 -5.24 -21.40
CA ASP A 265 -13.91 -5.27 -22.78
C ASP A 265 -13.67 -3.93 -23.50
N SER A 266 -13.31 -4.02 -24.79
CA SER A 266 -12.78 -2.90 -25.58
C SER A 266 -13.82 -1.85 -26.00
N ASP A 267 -15.10 -2.10 -25.76
CA ASP A 267 -16.22 -1.28 -26.25
C ASP A 267 -16.72 -0.25 -25.22
N PHE A 268 -16.00 -0.08 -24.09
CA PHE A 268 -16.38 0.80 -22.98
C PHE A 268 -17.72 0.45 -22.31
N SER A 269 -18.36 -0.67 -22.67
CA SER A 269 -19.65 -1.07 -22.11
C SER A 269 -19.59 -1.39 -20.62
N GLN A 270 -18.39 -1.71 -20.12
CA GLN A 270 -18.14 -2.11 -18.73
C GLN A 270 -17.27 -1.13 -17.94
N ILE A 271 -17.10 0.10 -18.45
CA ILE A 271 -16.34 1.14 -17.74
C ILE A 271 -17.05 1.61 -16.47
N LEU A 272 -16.29 1.77 -15.40
CA LEU A 272 -16.78 2.28 -14.13
C LEU A 272 -16.56 3.79 -14.02
N ARG A 273 -17.53 4.58 -14.45
CA ARG A 273 -17.47 6.03 -14.27
C ARG A 273 -18.09 6.43 -12.92
N ARG A 274 -17.35 7.13 -12.07
CA ARG A 274 -17.82 7.62 -10.75
C ARG A 274 -18.47 6.53 -9.89
N ALA A 275 -17.94 5.31 -9.98
CA ALA A 275 -18.41 4.20 -9.17
C ALA A 275 -18.01 4.41 -7.71
N ASP A 276 -18.91 4.08 -6.78
CA ASP A 276 -18.61 4.05 -5.35
C ASP A 276 -18.69 2.60 -4.85
N ILE A 277 -17.55 2.10 -4.39
CA ILE A 277 -17.37 0.72 -3.90
C ILE A 277 -17.09 0.82 -2.41
N VAL A 278 -18.00 0.34 -1.57
CA VAL A 278 -17.93 0.61 -0.13
C VAL A 278 -17.97 -0.67 0.69
N GLY A 279 -17.06 -0.80 1.65
CA GLY A 279 -17.20 -1.73 2.77
C GLY A 279 -16.93 -3.20 2.49
N GLY A 280 -17.29 -4.03 3.47
CA GLY A 280 -17.05 -5.48 3.48
C GLY A 280 -15.65 -5.90 3.88
N MET A 281 -15.55 -7.11 4.42
CA MET A 281 -14.30 -7.83 4.65
C MET A 281 -14.25 -9.02 3.69
N TRP A 282 -13.25 -8.98 2.80
CA TRP A 282 -13.05 -9.95 1.73
C TRP A 282 -11.81 -10.77 2.05
N ASP A 283 -12.03 -11.97 2.59
CA ASP A 283 -10.98 -12.91 2.95
C ASP A 283 -10.75 -13.92 1.82
N ALA A 284 -9.67 -13.74 1.08
CA ALA A 284 -9.27 -14.61 -0.02
C ALA A 284 -8.79 -15.99 0.46
N ASN A 285 -8.57 -16.18 1.76
CA ASN A 285 -8.16 -17.44 2.39
C ASN A 285 -6.91 -18.09 1.76
N PHE A 286 -6.04 -17.29 1.17
CA PHE A 286 -4.92 -17.71 0.31
C PHE A 286 -5.33 -18.63 -0.85
N LEU A 287 -6.60 -18.53 -1.30
CA LEU A 287 -7.18 -19.28 -2.41
C LEU A 287 -7.44 -18.40 -3.63
N ALA A 288 -7.69 -17.10 -3.44
CA ALA A 288 -7.77 -16.13 -4.53
C ALA A 288 -6.39 -15.50 -4.84
N ASP A 289 -6.08 -15.39 -6.13
CA ASP A 289 -4.86 -14.69 -6.56
C ASP A 289 -5.00 -13.17 -6.32
N THR A 290 -6.14 -12.60 -6.68
CA THR A 290 -6.50 -11.20 -6.44
C THR A 290 -7.74 -11.06 -5.53
N GLY A 291 -7.74 -10.09 -4.63
CA GLY A 291 -8.92 -9.77 -3.82
C GLY A 291 -9.99 -9.07 -4.68
N VAL A 292 -9.75 -7.80 -4.98
CA VAL A 292 -10.66 -6.95 -5.77
C VAL A 292 -10.00 -6.54 -7.08
N GLN A 293 -10.72 -6.70 -8.19
CA GLN A 293 -10.30 -6.21 -9.51
C GLN A 293 -11.21 -5.08 -10.00
N ILE A 294 -10.60 -4.02 -10.49
CA ILE A 294 -11.27 -2.88 -11.13
C ILE A 294 -10.57 -2.62 -12.45
N PRO A 295 -10.87 -3.39 -13.52
CA PRO A 295 -10.07 -3.39 -14.75
C PRO A 295 -10.16 -2.07 -15.52
N PHE A 296 -11.31 -1.38 -15.45
CA PHE A 296 -11.51 -0.14 -16.17
C PHE A 296 -12.41 0.86 -15.42
N ALA A 297 -11.80 1.91 -14.86
CA ALA A 297 -12.52 2.94 -14.10
C ALA A 297 -12.09 4.37 -14.48
N LEU A 298 -13.04 5.31 -14.34
CA LEU A 298 -12.83 6.76 -14.45
C LEU A 298 -13.49 7.47 -13.28
N GLU A 299 -12.72 8.24 -12.52
CA GLU A 299 -13.24 9.05 -11.39
C GLU A 299 -13.91 8.19 -10.29
N GLY A 300 -13.47 6.95 -10.10
CA GLY A 300 -14.06 6.00 -9.15
C GLY A 300 -13.59 6.20 -7.71
N GLN A 301 -14.30 5.59 -6.75
CA GLN A 301 -13.92 5.57 -5.35
C GLN A 301 -14.12 4.17 -4.77
N THR A 302 -13.15 3.71 -3.98
CA THR A 302 -13.29 2.54 -3.11
C THR A 302 -13.05 2.97 -1.67
N SER A 303 -13.98 2.69 -0.75
CA SER A 303 -13.83 3.12 0.64
C SER A 303 -14.18 2.05 1.68
N ARG A 304 -13.48 2.07 2.83
CA ARG A 304 -13.79 1.24 4.02
C ARG A 304 -13.76 -0.27 3.73
N LEU A 305 -13.04 -0.67 2.70
CA LEU A 305 -12.90 -2.05 2.23
C LEU A 305 -11.77 -2.72 2.99
N GLN A 306 -11.96 -3.94 3.48
CA GLN A 306 -10.87 -4.76 3.99
C GLN A 306 -10.66 -5.97 3.10
N VAL A 307 -9.43 -6.19 2.63
CA VAL A 307 -9.04 -7.38 1.86
C VAL A 307 -8.01 -8.16 2.67
N ARG A 308 -8.20 -9.47 2.80
CA ARG A 308 -7.31 -10.32 3.60
C ARG A 308 -6.82 -11.53 2.83
N ASN A 309 -5.62 -11.98 3.21
CA ASN A 309 -5.10 -13.31 2.85
C ASN A 309 -5.10 -13.58 1.33
N VAL A 310 -4.82 -12.58 0.50
CA VAL A 310 -4.65 -12.79 -0.95
C VAL A 310 -3.32 -13.50 -1.22
N LYS A 311 -3.23 -14.26 -2.31
CA LYS A 311 -1.94 -14.85 -2.71
C LYS A 311 -1.02 -13.83 -3.37
N HIS A 312 -1.58 -12.97 -4.23
CA HIS A 312 -0.82 -12.03 -5.05
C HIS A 312 -1.26 -10.59 -4.80
N ILE A 313 -2.44 -10.15 -5.26
CA ILE A 313 -2.82 -8.73 -5.27
C ILE A 313 -4.02 -8.49 -4.35
N GLY A 314 -3.95 -7.51 -3.45
CA GLY A 314 -5.09 -7.09 -2.64
C GLY A 314 -6.16 -6.43 -3.51
N ILE A 315 -5.79 -5.32 -4.13
CA ILE A 315 -6.64 -4.56 -5.06
C ILE A 315 -5.87 -4.29 -6.35
N GLN A 316 -6.45 -4.65 -7.48
CA GLN A 316 -5.93 -4.32 -8.81
C GLN A 316 -6.78 -3.21 -9.43
N LEU A 317 -6.16 -2.08 -9.75
CA LEU A 317 -6.75 -0.97 -10.48
C LEU A 317 -6.19 -0.96 -11.91
N GLY A 318 -7.06 -0.92 -12.91
CA GLY A 318 -6.69 -1.00 -14.31
C GLY A 318 -6.39 -2.42 -14.80
N ASP A 319 -6.32 -2.57 -16.12
CA ASP A 319 -5.85 -3.75 -16.82
C ASP A 319 -5.15 -3.32 -18.13
N PRO A 320 -3.96 -3.84 -18.48
CA PRO A 320 -3.30 -3.54 -19.75
C PRO A 320 -4.10 -3.92 -20.99
N ALA A 321 -5.07 -4.85 -20.87
CA ALA A 321 -5.96 -5.25 -21.95
C ALA A 321 -7.19 -4.34 -22.07
N ALA A 322 -7.41 -3.39 -21.16
CA ALA A 322 -8.49 -2.41 -21.28
C ALA A 322 -8.26 -1.48 -22.49
N PRO A 323 -9.31 -0.96 -23.14
CA PRO A 323 -9.18 -0.16 -24.35
C PRO A 323 -8.45 1.17 -24.14
N GLN A 324 -8.45 1.68 -22.90
CA GLN A 324 -7.76 2.90 -22.47
C GLN A 324 -7.28 2.73 -21.02
N PRO A 325 -6.28 3.52 -20.59
CA PRO A 325 -5.90 3.57 -19.18
C PRO A 325 -7.05 4.00 -18.28
N SER A 326 -7.11 3.43 -17.08
CA SER A 326 -8.02 3.89 -16.02
C SER A 326 -7.47 5.16 -15.36
N ALA A 327 -8.33 6.00 -14.78
CA ALA A 327 -7.89 7.28 -14.19
C ALA A 327 -8.81 7.78 -13.07
N GLY A 328 -8.26 8.60 -12.17
CA GLY A 328 -8.96 9.31 -11.10
C GLY A 328 -9.61 8.40 -10.05
N HIS A 329 -9.01 7.25 -9.73
CA HIS A 329 -9.61 6.33 -8.74
C HIS A 329 -9.06 6.60 -7.33
N VAL A 330 -9.95 6.81 -6.36
CA VAL A 330 -9.59 7.15 -4.97
C VAL A 330 -9.82 5.96 -4.04
N LEU A 331 -8.80 5.56 -3.28
CA LEU A 331 -8.91 4.56 -2.21
C LEU A 331 -8.98 5.24 -0.84
N ILE A 332 -10.04 5.06 -0.06
CA ILE A 332 -10.25 5.76 1.22
C ILE A 332 -10.45 4.76 2.37
N ASN A 333 -9.55 4.76 3.36
CA ASN A 333 -9.61 3.83 4.50
C ASN A 333 -9.73 2.37 4.04
N VAL A 334 -8.85 1.98 3.11
CA VAL A 334 -8.78 0.62 2.57
C VAL A 334 -7.70 -0.13 3.34
N ASP A 335 -8.08 -1.26 3.92
CA ASP A 335 -7.18 -2.11 4.67
C ASP A 335 -6.83 -3.36 3.88
N ILE A 336 -5.56 -3.73 3.93
CA ILE A 336 -5.06 -4.97 3.34
C ILE A 336 -4.30 -5.68 4.44
N ASP A 337 -4.71 -6.90 4.76
CA ASP A 337 -4.17 -7.60 5.92
C ASP A 337 -3.83 -9.05 5.58
N ARG A 338 -2.99 -9.62 6.42
CA ARG A 338 -2.59 -11.02 6.38
C ARG A 338 -2.71 -11.58 7.78
N ASP A 339 -3.38 -12.72 7.88
CA ASP A 339 -3.43 -13.45 9.13
C ASP A 339 -2.08 -14.13 9.42
N ASP A 340 -1.66 -14.07 10.69
CA ASP A 340 -0.46 -14.77 11.15
C ASP A 340 -0.71 -16.27 11.25
N THR A 341 0.09 -17.05 10.53
CA THR A 341 0.08 -18.52 10.62
C THR A 341 1.29 -19.01 11.44
N SER A 342 1.23 -18.82 12.76
CA SER A 342 2.20 -19.43 13.67
C SER A 342 1.83 -20.88 14.00
N VAL A 343 2.86 -21.74 14.02
CA VAL A 343 2.77 -23.17 14.32
C VAL A 343 3.69 -23.48 15.50
N PRO A 344 3.18 -24.13 16.56
CA PRO A 344 4.03 -24.56 17.68
C PRO A 344 5.08 -25.59 17.25
N ILE A 345 6.27 -25.48 17.84
CA ILE A 345 7.39 -26.39 17.60
C ILE A 345 7.41 -27.46 18.70
N ALA A 346 7.47 -28.72 18.30
CA ALA A 346 7.61 -29.86 19.21
C ALA A 346 9.08 -30.13 19.58
N SER A 347 10.00 -30.02 18.62
CA SER A 347 11.43 -30.22 18.88
C SER A 347 12.31 -29.59 17.80
N ILE A 348 13.57 -29.31 18.15
CA ILE A 348 14.63 -28.93 17.21
C ILE A 348 15.87 -29.78 17.53
N THR A 349 16.43 -30.47 16.54
CA THR A 349 17.65 -31.27 16.73
C THR A 349 18.90 -30.39 16.77
N LYS A 350 19.89 -30.79 17.59
CA LYS A 350 21.23 -30.19 17.59
C LYS A 350 22.08 -30.84 16.49
N SER A 351 22.26 -30.14 15.38
CA SER A 351 22.94 -30.64 14.17
C SER A 351 23.46 -29.48 13.33
N THR A 352 24.41 -29.77 12.42
CA THR A 352 24.85 -28.86 11.36
C THR A 352 23.76 -28.60 10.31
N THR A 353 22.72 -29.45 10.31
CA THR A 353 21.48 -29.29 9.55
C THR A 353 20.32 -29.61 10.50
N PRO A 354 19.89 -28.67 11.35
CA PRO A 354 18.86 -28.90 12.35
C PRO A 354 17.54 -29.26 11.68
N VAL A 355 16.87 -30.28 12.21
CA VAL A 355 15.49 -30.63 11.86
C VAL A 355 14.58 -30.00 12.89
N VAL A 356 13.65 -29.17 12.42
CA VAL A 356 12.54 -28.65 13.21
C VAL A 356 11.35 -29.57 13.01
N THR A 357 10.76 -30.02 14.11
CA THR A 357 9.50 -30.78 14.13
C THR A 357 8.42 -29.90 14.73
N THR A 358 7.37 -29.62 13.98
CA THR A 358 6.21 -28.87 14.47
C THR A 358 5.23 -29.79 15.20
N ALA A 359 4.48 -29.25 16.16
CA ALA A 359 3.47 -29.98 16.92
C ALA A 359 2.30 -30.46 16.05
N HIS A 360 2.07 -29.75 14.94
CA HIS A 360 1.03 -30.07 13.97
C HIS A 360 1.58 -29.91 12.55
N PRO A 361 0.96 -30.56 11.56
CA PRO A 361 1.35 -30.37 10.18
C PRO A 361 1.26 -28.89 9.78
N HIS A 362 2.26 -28.37 9.08
CA HIS A 362 2.50 -26.91 9.02
C HIS A 362 2.14 -26.24 7.68
N GLY A 363 1.97 -27.00 6.59
CA GLY A 363 1.57 -26.45 5.28
C GLY A 363 2.66 -25.66 4.56
N PHE A 364 3.91 -25.74 5.04
CA PHE A 364 5.02 -25.00 4.44
C PHE A 364 5.53 -25.72 3.18
N SER A 365 6.25 -24.99 2.34
CA SER A 365 6.92 -25.54 1.14
C SER A 365 8.44 -25.29 1.21
N THR A 366 9.22 -26.15 0.56
CA THR A 366 10.68 -25.97 0.41
C THR A 366 11.00 -24.62 -0.26
N GLY A 367 12.09 -23.98 0.19
CA GLY A 367 12.51 -22.65 -0.27
C GLY A 367 11.72 -21.47 0.35
N ARG A 368 10.75 -21.75 1.23
CA ARG A 368 10.08 -20.68 2.01
C ARG A 368 11.01 -20.11 3.05
N VAL A 369 10.76 -18.86 3.41
CA VAL A 369 11.32 -18.24 4.60
C VAL A 369 10.31 -18.37 5.75
N VAL A 370 10.80 -18.82 6.90
CA VAL A 370 10.04 -18.84 8.16
C VAL A 370 10.68 -17.89 9.15
N PHE A 371 9.87 -17.33 10.04
CA PHE A 371 10.31 -16.46 11.11
C PHE A 371 10.02 -17.11 12.46
N PHE A 372 10.92 -16.93 13.43
CA PHE A 372 10.74 -17.41 14.81
C PHE A 372 10.34 -16.22 15.69
N PRO A 373 9.04 -15.93 15.87
CA PRO A 373 8.54 -14.65 16.39
C PRO A 373 8.78 -14.37 17.86
N SER A 374 9.21 -15.37 18.61
CA SER A 374 9.41 -15.27 20.06
C SER A 374 10.78 -15.78 20.47
N TYR A 375 11.09 -15.58 21.75
CA TYR A 375 12.25 -16.22 22.37
C TYR A 375 12.04 -17.74 22.37
N ILE A 376 12.82 -18.42 21.53
CA ILE A 376 12.86 -19.88 21.50
C ILE A 376 13.57 -20.35 22.76
N ALA A 377 12.80 -20.88 23.71
CA ALA A 377 13.32 -21.31 25.00
C ALA A 377 14.34 -22.44 24.77
N GLY A 378 15.55 -22.25 25.30
CA GLY A 378 16.65 -23.20 25.21
C GLY A 378 17.47 -23.16 23.91
N MET A 379 16.91 -22.71 22.78
CA MET A 379 17.65 -22.42 21.53
C MET A 379 17.51 -20.95 21.13
N THR A 380 17.89 -20.09 22.06
CA THR A 380 17.61 -18.65 22.05
C THR A 380 18.25 -17.92 20.86
N GLN A 381 19.32 -18.52 20.30
CA GLN A 381 20.02 -18.06 19.11
C GLN A 381 19.14 -18.10 17.85
N LEU A 382 18.08 -18.92 17.84
CA LEU A 382 17.11 -18.98 16.74
C LEU A 382 15.99 -17.93 16.88
N GLY A 383 15.79 -17.37 18.07
CA GLY A 383 14.70 -16.44 18.35
C GLY A 383 14.86 -15.12 17.58
N LEU A 384 13.74 -14.61 17.08
CA LEU A 384 13.67 -13.37 16.28
C LEU A 384 14.52 -13.42 15.00
N GLN A 385 14.73 -14.61 14.44
CA GLN A 385 15.46 -14.81 13.18
C GLN A 385 14.55 -15.36 12.08
N SER A 386 14.95 -15.10 10.83
CA SER A 386 14.34 -15.68 9.64
C SER A 386 15.27 -16.72 9.01
N TYR A 387 14.71 -17.84 8.55
CA TYR A 387 15.46 -18.93 7.93
C TYR A 387 14.77 -19.45 6.68
N GLU A 388 15.56 -19.80 5.67
CA GLU A 388 15.06 -20.57 4.53
C GLU A 388 15.02 -22.05 4.92
N ILE A 389 13.98 -22.77 4.49
CA ILE A 389 13.74 -24.14 4.91
C ILE A 389 13.68 -25.14 3.76
N ASP A 390 14.05 -26.39 4.06
CA ASP A 390 13.72 -27.56 3.26
C ASP A 390 12.66 -28.39 3.97
N VAL A 391 11.47 -28.51 3.39
CA VAL A 391 10.40 -29.30 3.97
C VAL A 391 10.68 -30.77 3.72
N THR A 392 10.79 -31.55 4.79
CA THR A 392 11.12 -32.99 4.76
C THR A 392 9.91 -33.86 5.06
N GLY A 393 8.82 -33.28 5.56
CA GLY A 393 7.56 -33.96 5.83
C GLY A 393 6.47 -32.99 6.25
N PRO A 394 5.23 -33.47 6.48
CA PRO A 394 4.12 -32.59 6.87
C PRO A 394 4.35 -31.81 8.17
N THR A 395 5.13 -32.36 9.09
CA THR A 395 5.47 -31.78 10.40
C THR A 395 6.97 -31.50 10.56
N THR A 396 7.78 -31.64 9.51
CA THR A 396 9.24 -31.55 9.63
C THR A 396 9.86 -30.76 8.50
N PHE A 397 10.86 -29.94 8.84
CA PHE A 397 11.70 -29.24 7.89
C PHE A 397 13.10 -29.02 8.46
N THR A 398 14.10 -28.75 7.61
CA THR A 398 15.44 -28.35 8.04
C THR A 398 15.68 -26.86 7.85
N LEU A 399 16.49 -26.25 8.71
CA LEU A 399 16.96 -24.87 8.52
C LEU A 399 18.22 -24.87 7.65
N ARG A 400 18.22 -24.10 6.55
CA ARG A 400 19.38 -24.00 5.66
C ARG A 400 20.47 -23.12 6.27
N ASN A 401 21.72 -23.56 6.14
CA ASN A 401 22.92 -22.82 6.56
C ASN A 401 22.92 -22.42 8.05
N VAL A 402 22.36 -23.28 8.92
CA VAL A 402 22.35 -23.07 10.39
C VAL A 402 23.01 -24.26 11.07
N ASP A 403 24.02 -24.01 11.90
CA ASP A 403 24.62 -25.02 12.78
C ASP A 403 24.13 -24.78 14.22
N THR A 404 23.40 -25.76 14.77
CA THR A 404 22.83 -25.71 16.12
C THR A 404 23.58 -26.62 17.11
N THR A 405 24.70 -27.22 16.72
CA THR A 405 25.46 -28.16 17.57
C THR A 405 25.91 -27.52 18.89
N SER A 406 26.21 -26.22 18.87
CA SER A 406 26.63 -25.43 20.05
C SER A 406 25.47 -24.79 20.82
N PHE A 407 24.22 -24.86 20.33
CA PHE A 407 23.08 -24.19 20.96
C PHE A 407 22.63 -24.96 22.21
N GLY A 408 21.77 -24.37 23.03
CA GLY A 408 21.14 -25.10 24.14
C GLY A 408 20.13 -26.14 23.63
N THR A 409 19.50 -26.86 24.55
CA THR A 409 18.44 -27.82 24.19
C THR A 409 17.12 -27.08 24.00
N PHE A 410 16.43 -27.29 22.88
CA PHE A 410 15.10 -26.71 22.65
C PHE A 410 14.13 -27.13 23.76
N VAL A 411 13.35 -26.17 24.28
CA VAL A 411 12.31 -26.36 25.30
C VAL A 411 10.93 -26.05 24.74
N SER A 412 10.75 -24.86 24.15
CA SER A 412 9.47 -24.43 23.58
C SER A 412 9.67 -23.26 22.61
N GLY A 413 8.72 -23.09 21.69
CA GLY A 413 8.69 -21.97 20.75
C GLY A 413 7.71 -22.18 19.62
N ASP A 414 7.52 -21.14 18.81
CA ASP A 414 6.68 -21.16 17.62
C ASP A 414 7.49 -20.78 16.39
N VAL A 415 6.98 -21.16 15.22
CA VAL A 415 7.50 -20.74 13.92
C VAL A 415 6.34 -20.19 13.09
N ALA A 416 6.53 -19.02 12.47
CA ALA A 416 5.54 -18.38 11.61
C ALA A 416 5.96 -18.43 10.14
N GLN A 417 4.98 -18.60 9.26
CA GLN A 417 5.22 -18.55 7.83
C GLN A 417 5.19 -17.10 7.32
N THR A 418 6.35 -16.63 6.86
CA THR A 418 6.42 -15.33 6.19
C THR A 418 5.71 -15.34 4.83
N MET A 419 5.59 -14.17 4.23
CA MET A 419 5.08 -14.00 2.87
C MET A 419 5.72 -14.96 1.85
N HIS A 420 4.95 -15.40 0.85
CA HIS A 420 5.49 -16.30 -0.18
C HIS A 420 6.64 -15.68 -0.95
N SER A 421 6.56 -14.38 -1.15
CA SER A 421 7.57 -13.58 -1.81
C SER A 421 8.75 -13.22 -0.92
N ASN A 422 8.73 -13.50 0.39
CA ASN A 422 9.85 -13.17 1.25
C ASN A 422 11.12 -13.91 0.79
N ARG A 423 12.26 -13.22 0.81
CA ARG A 423 13.56 -13.75 0.37
C ARG A 423 14.64 -13.33 1.34
N LEU A 424 15.54 -14.27 1.66
CA LEU A 424 16.70 -13.94 2.46
C LEU A 424 17.79 -13.34 1.59
N ALA A 425 18.33 -12.21 2.03
CA ALA A 425 19.55 -11.67 1.47
C ALA A 425 20.75 -12.61 1.74
N ARG A 426 21.66 -12.70 0.78
CA ARG A 426 22.90 -13.45 0.84
C ARG A 426 24.07 -12.47 0.87
N ARG A 427 24.96 -12.62 1.84
CA ARG A 427 26.21 -11.84 1.86
C ARG A 427 27.05 -12.19 0.64
N ILE A 428 27.64 -11.18 0.03
CA ILE A 428 28.60 -11.35 -1.07
C ILE A 428 29.98 -11.53 -0.45
N SER A 429 30.73 -12.52 -0.94
CA SER A 429 32.12 -12.77 -0.52
C SER A 429 33.14 -12.31 -1.56
N ASN A 430 32.72 -12.20 -2.84
CA ASN A 430 33.57 -11.71 -3.91
C ASN A 430 32.75 -11.25 -5.13
N ILE A 431 33.29 -10.31 -5.91
CA ILE A 431 32.86 -10.04 -7.29
C ILE A 431 34.12 -10.01 -8.16
N SER A 432 34.18 -10.89 -9.17
CA SER A 432 35.35 -10.99 -10.07
C SER A 432 35.49 -9.74 -10.93
N GLN A 433 36.71 -9.26 -11.19
CA GLN A 433 36.99 -8.24 -12.21
C GLN A 433 36.94 -8.85 -13.62
N ALA A 434 35.74 -9.10 -14.12
CA ALA A 434 35.50 -9.78 -15.39
C ALA A 434 34.31 -9.18 -16.15
N ASN A 435 34.14 -9.63 -17.40
CA ASN A 435 32.99 -9.33 -18.24
C ASN A 435 32.46 -10.65 -18.85
N PRO A 436 31.29 -11.15 -18.41
CA PRO A 436 30.45 -10.60 -17.35
C PRO A 436 31.08 -10.75 -15.95
N ALA A 437 30.73 -9.85 -15.03
CA ALA A 437 31.11 -9.94 -13.62
C ALA A 437 30.48 -11.18 -12.97
N VAL A 438 31.25 -11.92 -12.17
CA VAL A 438 30.80 -13.11 -11.42
C VAL A 438 30.74 -12.78 -9.93
N VAL A 439 29.56 -12.95 -9.35
CA VAL A 439 29.32 -12.78 -7.92
C VAL A 439 29.47 -14.12 -7.22
N THR A 440 30.19 -14.11 -6.09
CA THR A 440 30.27 -15.24 -5.15
C THR A 440 29.55 -14.86 -3.86
N THR A 441 28.66 -15.74 -3.40
CA THR A 441 27.89 -15.54 -2.16
C THR A 441 28.45 -16.37 -1.01
N VAL A 442 28.18 -15.95 0.22
CA VAL A 442 28.47 -16.71 1.44
C VAL A 442 27.40 -17.80 1.58
N GLY A 443 27.75 -19.02 1.15
CA GLY A 443 26.85 -20.17 1.16
C GLY A 443 25.92 -20.24 -0.06
N THR A 444 25.14 -21.31 -0.15
CA THR A 444 24.29 -21.58 -1.31
C THR A 444 23.17 -20.54 -1.46
N HIS A 445 22.98 -20.01 -2.68
CA HIS A 445 21.99 -18.96 -2.95
C HIS A 445 20.62 -19.48 -3.46
N ASN A 446 20.52 -20.73 -3.95
CA ASN A 446 19.27 -21.34 -4.46
C ASN A 446 18.57 -20.56 -5.58
N LEU A 447 19.35 -19.79 -6.34
CA LEU A 447 18.84 -19.04 -7.49
C LEU A 447 18.90 -19.92 -8.74
N THR A 448 18.12 -19.56 -9.75
CA THR A 448 18.11 -20.21 -11.07
C THR A 448 18.60 -19.24 -12.15
N THR A 449 19.23 -19.75 -13.20
CA THR A 449 19.58 -18.94 -14.39
C THR A 449 18.34 -18.26 -14.96
N GLY A 450 18.47 -16.98 -15.32
CA GLY A 450 17.37 -16.13 -15.79
C GLY A 450 16.64 -15.35 -14.70
N ALA A 451 16.88 -15.66 -13.41
CA ALA A 451 16.35 -14.87 -12.30
C ALA A 451 16.96 -13.46 -12.28
N TYR A 452 16.25 -12.53 -11.64
CA TYR A 452 16.78 -11.21 -11.33
C TYR A 452 17.29 -11.18 -9.89
N VAL A 453 18.40 -10.49 -9.68
CA VAL A 453 19.02 -10.29 -8.36
C VAL A 453 19.22 -8.80 -8.15
N HIS A 454 18.85 -8.32 -6.98
CA HIS A 454 19.23 -7.00 -6.52
C HIS A 454 20.48 -7.11 -5.64
N ILE A 455 21.53 -6.37 -6.03
CA ILE A 455 22.79 -6.24 -5.31
C ILE A 455 22.89 -4.84 -4.74
N ALA A 456 23.11 -4.75 -3.43
CA ALA A 456 23.32 -3.49 -2.74
C ALA A 456 24.51 -3.56 -1.79
N ASP A 457 25.02 -2.38 -1.43
CA ASP A 457 26.03 -2.15 -0.39
C ASP A 457 27.36 -2.87 -0.60
N GLN A 458 27.68 -3.22 -1.85
CA GLN A 458 29.01 -3.73 -2.18
C GLN A 458 29.97 -2.55 -2.39
N ARG A 459 31.19 -2.69 -1.85
CA ARG A 459 32.28 -1.71 -1.98
C ARG A 459 33.34 -2.27 -2.91
N GLY A 460 33.85 -1.42 -3.80
CA GLY A 460 34.52 -1.91 -5.01
C GLY A 460 33.51 -2.11 -6.13
N ALA A 461 33.92 -2.55 -7.32
CA ALA A 461 33.03 -2.97 -8.43
C ALA A 461 31.70 -2.20 -8.56
N SER A 462 31.70 -0.86 -8.44
CA SER A 462 30.51 -0.04 -8.10
C SER A 462 29.35 -0.19 -9.07
N ASN A 463 29.65 -0.53 -10.32
CA ASN A 463 28.66 -0.81 -11.36
C ASN A 463 27.97 -2.18 -11.24
N ALA A 464 28.30 -2.98 -10.23
CA ALA A 464 27.60 -4.21 -9.86
C ALA A 464 26.54 -4.00 -8.76
N ASN A 465 26.31 -2.76 -8.28
CA ASN A 465 25.11 -2.43 -7.51
C ASN A 465 23.93 -2.20 -8.46
N GLY A 466 22.74 -2.65 -8.08
CA GLY A 466 21.52 -2.55 -8.88
C GLY A 466 20.82 -3.89 -9.10
N ILE A 467 19.89 -3.91 -10.06
CA ILE A 467 19.08 -5.08 -10.41
C ILE A 467 19.59 -5.68 -11.71
N PHE A 468 19.95 -6.97 -11.68
CA PHE A 468 20.53 -7.65 -12.83
C PHE A 468 19.88 -9.01 -13.06
N GLN A 469 19.67 -9.36 -14.33
CA GLN A 469 19.43 -10.74 -14.71
C GLN A 469 20.73 -11.55 -14.54
N ILE A 470 20.64 -12.79 -14.08
CA ILE A 470 21.81 -13.62 -13.77
C ILE A 470 21.90 -14.92 -14.55
N THR A 471 23.12 -15.45 -14.69
CA THR A 471 23.36 -16.86 -15.08
C THR A 471 24.03 -17.59 -13.94
N VAL A 472 23.38 -18.62 -13.40
CA VAL A 472 23.91 -19.41 -12.28
C VAL A 472 25.01 -20.34 -12.79
N LEU A 473 26.17 -20.29 -12.15
CA LEU A 473 27.36 -21.06 -12.51
C LEU A 473 27.60 -22.21 -11.53
N SER A 474 27.26 -22.03 -10.26
CA SER A 474 27.33 -23.03 -9.20
C SER A 474 26.33 -22.70 -8.09
N PRO A 475 26.18 -23.54 -7.04
CA PRO A 475 25.33 -23.22 -5.89
C PRO A 475 25.69 -21.90 -5.18
N THR A 476 26.92 -21.41 -5.31
CA THR A 476 27.44 -20.22 -4.62
C THR A 476 27.86 -19.09 -5.57
N THR A 477 27.76 -19.28 -6.89
CA THR A 477 28.23 -18.31 -7.88
C THR A 477 27.29 -18.12 -9.07
N TYR A 478 27.19 -16.89 -9.55
CA TYR A 478 26.44 -16.52 -10.74
C TYR A 478 27.08 -15.32 -11.45
N SER A 479 26.90 -15.18 -12.76
CA SER A 479 27.31 -14.00 -13.51
C SER A 479 26.18 -12.99 -13.69
N LEU A 480 26.53 -11.71 -13.79
CA LEU A 480 25.60 -10.58 -14.02
C LEU A 480 25.55 -10.24 -15.52
N THR A 481 24.37 -10.34 -16.12
CA THR A 481 24.20 -10.01 -17.55
C THR A 481 24.49 -8.53 -17.80
N GLY A 482 25.43 -8.25 -18.71
CA GLY A 482 25.75 -6.89 -19.15
C GLY A 482 26.63 -6.07 -18.21
N VAL A 483 27.16 -6.64 -17.12
CA VAL A 483 28.02 -5.93 -16.17
C VAL A 483 29.49 -6.25 -16.43
N ASP A 484 30.27 -5.22 -16.74
CA ASP A 484 31.73 -5.30 -16.95
C ASP A 484 32.49 -4.64 -15.79
N THR A 485 33.23 -5.42 -15.01
CA THR A 485 34.02 -4.94 -13.86
C THR A 485 35.53 -4.95 -14.14
N THR A 486 35.96 -5.01 -15.41
CA THR A 486 37.37 -5.08 -15.80
C THR A 486 38.12 -3.75 -15.66
N ALA A 487 37.40 -2.62 -15.61
CA ALA A 487 38.02 -1.31 -15.50
C ALA A 487 38.81 -1.14 -14.19
N ALA A 488 39.92 -0.39 -14.25
CA ALA A 488 40.72 -0.08 -13.07
C ALA A 488 39.87 0.63 -11.99
N GLY A 489 40.04 0.22 -10.72
CA GLY A 489 39.23 0.71 -9.61
C GLY A 489 37.91 -0.04 -9.37
N GLN A 490 37.56 -1.01 -10.22
CA GLN A 490 36.37 -1.87 -10.08
C GLN A 490 36.65 -3.20 -9.35
N ALA A 491 37.77 -3.31 -8.62
CA ALA A 491 38.01 -4.50 -7.80
C ALA A 491 37.03 -4.52 -6.63
N TYR A 492 36.36 -5.65 -6.39
CA TYR A 492 35.60 -5.84 -5.18
C TYR A 492 36.51 -5.70 -3.95
N VAL A 493 36.05 -4.96 -2.96
CA VAL A 493 36.79 -4.69 -1.73
C VAL A 493 36.14 -5.41 -0.55
N SER A 494 34.84 -5.21 -0.33
CA SER A 494 34.10 -5.80 0.79
C SER A 494 32.60 -5.55 0.70
N GLY A 495 31.83 -6.16 1.62
CA GLY A 495 30.41 -5.88 1.79
C GLY A 495 29.54 -6.55 0.73
N GLY A 496 28.34 -6.02 0.52
CA GLY A 496 27.43 -6.51 -0.49
C GLY A 496 26.42 -7.53 0.03
N LEU A 497 25.17 -7.33 -0.36
CA LEU A 497 24.07 -8.26 -0.17
C LEU A 497 23.39 -8.48 -1.50
N ALA A 498 23.16 -9.76 -1.84
CA ALA A 498 22.41 -10.19 -3.00
C ALA A 498 21.08 -10.80 -2.57
N VAL A 499 19.99 -10.41 -3.20
CA VAL A 499 18.67 -11.00 -2.96
C VAL A 499 17.96 -11.25 -4.28
N GLU A 500 17.15 -12.31 -4.36
CA GLU A 500 16.26 -12.49 -5.51
C GLU A 500 15.30 -11.31 -5.60
N TYR A 501 15.39 -10.57 -6.70
CA TYR A 501 14.45 -9.52 -7.04
C TYR A 501 13.30 -10.14 -7.82
N LEU A 502 12.09 -9.91 -7.33
CA LEU A 502 10.87 -10.30 -8.03
C LEU A 502 10.27 -9.05 -8.64
N GLU A 503 10.18 -9.04 -9.97
CA GLU A 503 9.48 -7.97 -10.67
C GLU A 503 8.06 -7.80 -10.14
N VAL A 504 7.55 -6.58 -10.21
CA VAL A 504 6.18 -6.26 -9.75
C VAL A 504 5.13 -7.19 -10.37
N THR A 505 5.35 -7.66 -11.59
CA THR A 505 4.44 -8.57 -12.31
C THR A 505 4.61 -10.05 -11.95
N ASP A 506 5.61 -10.42 -11.15
CA ASP A 506 5.84 -11.81 -10.74
C ASP A 506 4.68 -12.29 -9.84
N PRO A 507 3.96 -13.37 -10.20
CA PRO A 507 2.79 -13.84 -9.45
C PRO A 507 3.11 -14.31 -8.02
N ARG A 508 4.39 -14.47 -7.68
CA ARG A 508 4.82 -14.80 -6.33
C ARG A 508 4.79 -13.59 -5.41
N ASN A 509 4.87 -12.35 -5.93
CA ASN A 509 4.85 -11.14 -5.11
C ASN A 509 3.54 -11.01 -4.33
N GLN A 510 3.58 -10.39 -3.16
CA GLN A 510 2.36 -9.98 -2.44
C GLN A 510 2.29 -8.46 -2.53
N ILE A 511 1.29 -7.97 -3.24
CA ILE A 511 1.08 -6.55 -3.51
C ILE A 511 -0.21 -6.13 -2.82
N GLY A 512 -0.18 -5.05 -2.06
CA GLY A 512 -1.40 -4.45 -1.54
C GLY A 512 -2.25 -3.92 -2.67
N VAL A 513 -1.81 -2.82 -3.29
CA VAL A 513 -2.49 -2.19 -4.42
C VAL A 513 -1.62 -2.25 -5.66
N TYR A 514 -2.16 -2.77 -6.77
CA TYR A 514 -1.47 -2.79 -8.06
C TYR A 514 -2.21 -1.96 -9.10
N ASP A 515 -1.55 -0.92 -9.61
CA ASP A 515 -2.04 -0.05 -10.68
C ASP A 515 -1.53 -0.57 -12.03
N ALA A 516 -2.30 -1.46 -12.64
CA ALA A 516 -2.02 -2.09 -13.91
C ALA A 516 -2.55 -1.21 -15.05
N ASN A 517 -1.71 -0.33 -15.62
CA ASN A 517 -2.12 0.64 -16.65
C ASN A 517 -3.20 1.63 -16.14
N HIS A 518 -3.09 2.06 -14.89
CA HIS A 518 -3.81 3.20 -14.34
C HIS A 518 -2.95 4.46 -14.45
N THR A 519 -3.50 5.61 -14.83
CA THR A 519 -2.73 6.86 -15.01
C THR A 519 -2.90 7.85 -13.87
N ASP A 520 -3.94 7.75 -13.05
CA ASP A 520 -4.14 8.69 -11.94
C ASP A 520 -4.86 7.99 -10.81
N ALA A 521 -4.24 7.84 -9.65
CA ALA A 521 -4.89 7.15 -8.55
C ALA A 521 -4.44 7.64 -7.18
N GLU A 522 -5.39 7.62 -6.25
CA GLU A 522 -5.22 8.23 -4.95
C GLU A 522 -5.37 7.21 -3.81
N THR A 523 -4.76 7.49 -2.67
CA THR A 523 -5.02 6.74 -1.43
C THR A 523 -5.05 7.70 -0.26
N ILE A 524 -6.04 7.54 0.62
CA ILE A 524 -6.20 8.33 1.83
C ILE A 524 -6.52 7.38 2.99
N GLY A 525 -5.64 7.32 4.00
CA GLY A 525 -5.93 6.64 5.26
C GLY A 525 -5.92 5.11 5.22
N GLY A 526 -5.17 4.47 4.30
CA GLY A 526 -5.10 3.00 4.24
C GLY A 526 -4.19 2.38 5.31
N ALA A 527 -4.49 1.15 5.73
CA ALA A 527 -3.62 0.36 6.62
C ALA A 527 -3.26 -0.98 5.97
N TRP A 528 -1.99 -1.17 5.60
CA TRP A 528 -1.55 -2.34 4.83
C TRP A 528 -0.50 -3.15 5.58
N ARG A 529 -0.78 -4.46 5.70
CA ARG A 529 0.05 -5.42 6.40
C ARG A 529 0.18 -6.73 5.63
N GLY A 530 1.34 -7.38 5.79
CA GLY A 530 1.59 -8.69 5.22
C GLY A 530 1.75 -8.62 3.71
N VAL A 531 2.27 -7.49 3.23
CA VAL A 531 2.54 -7.20 1.83
C VAL A 531 4.03 -7.04 1.61
N ARG A 532 4.53 -7.48 0.46
CA ARG A 532 5.92 -7.26 0.07
C ARG A 532 6.07 -5.95 -0.67
N ILE A 533 5.07 -5.57 -1.45
CA ILE A 533 4.99 -4.23 -2.02
C ILE A 533 3.66 -3.63 -1.58
N GLY A 534 3.69 -2.48 -0.92
CA GLY A 534 2.47 -1.84 -0.45
C GLY A 534 1.58 -1.41 -1.61
N ARG A 535 2.09 -0.48 -2.41
CA ARG A 535 1.49 -0.08 -3.68
C ARG A 535 2.51 -0.12 -4.80
N ALA A 536 2.11 -0.65 -5.95
CA ALA A 536 2.95 -0.69 -7.13
C ALA A 536 2.21 -0.10 -8.32
N ALA A 537 2.84 0.85 -9.01
CA ALA A 537 2.33 1.43 -10.24
C ALA A 537 3.39 1.29 -11.34
N SER A 538 3.06 0.54 -12.38
CA SER A 538 3.97 0.29 -13.50
C SER A 538 3.34 0.75 -14.81
N PRO A 539 3.06 2.06 -14.99
CA PRO A 539 2.44 2.54 -16.20
C PRO A 539 3.39 2.27 -17.37
N THR A 540 2.92 1.51 -18.36
CA THR A 540 3.67 1.27 -19.62
C THR A 540 3.74 2.53 -20.49
N LEU A 541 2.86 3.50 -20.24
CA LEU A 541 2.78 4.80 -20.88
C LEU A 541 3.14 5.87 -19.85
N ALA A 542 4.10 6.75 -20.17
CA ALA A 542 4.53 7.81 -19.27
C ALA A 542 3.32 8.67 -18.80
N GLY A 543 3.05 8.71 -17.49
CA GLY A 543 2.04 9.59 -16.91
C GLY A 543 1.20 9.03 -15.77
N TYR A 544 1.72 8.18 -14.89
CA TYR A 544 1.05 7.95 -13.60
C TYR A 544 1.15 9.23 -12.76
N ASP A 545 0.02 9.72 -12.25
CA ASP A 545 -0.13 10.82 -11.30
C ASP A 545 -0.72 10.25 -10.00
N GLY A 546 0.13 9.93 -9.03
CA GLY A 546 -0.30 9.34 -7.76
C GLY A 546 -0.44 10.38 -6.65
N LYS A 547 -1.55 10.36 -5.88
CA LYS A 547 -1.68 11.18 -4.66
C LYS A 547 -1.96 10.30 -3.45
N HIS A 548 -1.01 10.19 -2.54
CA HIS A 548 -1.11 9.24 -1.43
C HIS A 548 -0.96 9.95 -0.09
N ALA A 549 -1.94 9.81 0.79
CA ALA A 549 -2.00 10.52 2.05
C ALA A 549 -2.35 9.61 3.23
N PHE A 550 -1.68 9.80 4.37
CA PHE A 550 -2.02 9.17 5.65
C PHE A 550 -2.10 7.63 5.61
N THR A 551 -1.35 6.99 4.71
CA THR A 551 -1.30 5.53 4.61
C THR A 551 -0.26 4.98 5.58
N HIS A 552 -0.66 3.97 6.35
CA HIS A 552 0.19 3.22 7.26
C HIS A 552 0.50 1.85 6.68
N LEU A 553 1.77 1.57 6.44
CA LEU A 553 2.26 0.27 6.00
C LEU A 553 3.09 -0.33 7.12
N TYR A 554 2.81 -1.57 7.48
CA TYR A 554 3.54 -2.24 8.53
C TYR A 554 3.55 -3.74 8.27
N ASN A 555 4.72 -4.32 8.31
CA ASN A 555 4.85 -5.77 8.46
C ASN A 555 5.24 -6.04 9.90
N PHE A 556 4.96 -7.22 10.43
CA PHE A 556 5.68 -7.72 11.58
C PHE A 556 6.84 -8.60 11.12
N GLY A 557 7.75 -8.97 12.02
CA GLY A 557 8.80 -9.93 11.70
C GLY A 557 8.24 -11.23 11.11
N GLN A 558 7.05 -11.66 11.58
CA GLN A 558 6.38 -12.85 11.04
C GLN A 558 5.83 -12.71 9.63
N ASP A 559 5.57 -11.48 9.17
CA ASP A 559 5.15 -11.23 7.79
C ASP A 559 6.34 -11.31 6.84
N GLY A 560 7.53 -10.91 7.30
CA GLY A 560 8.75 -10.80 6.50
C GLY A 560 8.98 -9.39 5.97
N GLU A 561 10.06 -9.21 5.21
CA GLU A 561 10.50 -7.88 4.74
C GLU A 561 9.53 -7.29 3.71
N LEU A 562 9.06 -6.06 3.96
CA LEU A 562 8.44 -5.19 2.97
C LEU A 562 9.54 -4.74 1.99
N TRP A 563 9.49 -5.20 0.75
CA TRP A 563 10.42 -4.76 -0.29
C TRP A 563 10.32 -3.26 -0.52
N ALA A 564 9.12 -2.75 -0.78
CA ALA A 564 8.87 -1.33 -0.97
C ALA A 564 7.50 -0.96 -0.41
N ALA A 565 7.38 0.13 0.35
CA ALA A 565 6.05 0.62 0.70
C ALA A 565 5.34 1.14 -0.56
N PHE A 566 6.07 1.88 -1.39
CA PHE A 566 5.60 2.38 -2.67
C PHE A 566 6.64 2.10 -3.76
N ASP A 567 6.24 1.44 -4.86
CA ASP A 567 7.04 1.24 -6.08
C ASP A 567 6.30 1.85 -7.28
N LEU A 568 6.51 3.15 -7.50
CA LEU A 568 5.69 3.96 -8.39
C LEU A 568 6.47 4.49 -9.59
N GLY A 569 5.92 4.35 -10.78
CA GLY A 569 6.30 5.18 -11.94
C GLY A 569 5.64 6.56 -11.88
N GLY A 570 6.01 7.45 -12.81
CA GLY A 570 5.31 8.73 -13.01
C GLY A 570 5.63 9.85 -12.00
N ASP A 571 4.69 10.79 -11.88
CA ASP A 571 4.64 11.99 -11.03
C ASP A 571 3.81 11.63 -9.78
N ASN A 572 4.36 11.81 -8.59
CA ASN A 572 3.67 11.33 -7.37
C ASN A 572 3.78 12.34 -6.24
N HIS A 573 2.68 12.56 -5.55
CA HIS A 573 2.62 13.32 -4.31
C HIS A 573 2.29 12.40 -3.14
N MET A 574 3.15 12.36 -2.12
CA MET A 574 2.96 11.58 -0.91
C MET A 574 2.97 12.48 0.32
N SER A 575 1.99 12.31 1.22
CA SER A 575 1.83 13.14 2.41
C SER A 575 1.49 12.30 3.65
N GLY A 576 2.22 12.45 4.75
CA GLY A 576 1.87 11.78 6.01
C GLY A 576 1.92 10.26 5.96
N ILE A 577 2.76 9.69 5.10
CA ILE A 577 2.94 8.23 4.99
C ILE A 577 3.67 7.72 6.23
N GLN A 578 3.20 6.60 6.79
CA GLN A 578 3.89 5.90 7.86
C GLN A 578 4.31 4.50 7.38
N VAL A 579 5.58 4.14 7.57
CA VAL A 579 6.11 2.80 7.26
C VAL A 579 6.81 2.23 8.50
N ASP A 580 6.34 1.07 8.95
CA ASP A 580 6.89 0.34 10.08
C ASP A 580 7.51 -1.00 9.62
N LEU A 581 8.47 -1.49 10.41
CA LEU A 581 9.38 -2.58 10.04
C LEU A 581 8.85 -4.01 10.11
N PRO A 582 9.44 -4.93 9.31
CA PRO A 582 10.67 -4.73 8.51
C PRO A 582 10.41 -4.24 7.09
N TYR A 583 11.23 -3.29 6.59
CA TYR A 583 11.21 -2.83 5.20
C TYR A 583 12.61 -2.62 4.63
N ARG A 584 12.72 -2.73 3.31
CA ARG A 584 13.92 -2.44 2.53
C ARG A 584 13.89 -1.05 1.93
N TYR A 585 12.83 -0.74 1.19
CA TYR A 585 12.59 0.59 0.65
C TYR A 585 11.34 1.17 1.30
N GLY A 586 11.45 2.40 1.82
CA GLY A 586 10.25 3.20 2.02
C GLY A 586 9.61 3.45 0.67
N LEU A 587 10.34 4.16 -0.19
CA LEU A 587 9.84 4.64 -1.47
C LEU A 587 10.80 4.22 -2.59
N ARG A 588 10.25 3.72 -3.69
CA ARG A 588 10.96 3.47 -4.94
C ARG A 588 10.24 4.20 -6.07
N PHE A 589 10.93 5.11 -6.74
CA PHE A 589 10.38 5.83 -7.89
C PHE A 589 11.09 5.44 -9.19
N ARG A 590 10.27 5.14 -10.19
CA ARG A 590 10.68 4.82 -11.57
C ARG A 590 10.45 5.96 -12.56
N GLY A 591 9.77 7.02 -12.14
CA GLY A 591 9.48 8.21 -12.95
C GLY A 591 9.75 9.53 -12.23
N PRO A 592 9.77 10.66 -12.96
CA PRO A 592 10.14 11.98 -12.45
C PRO A 592 8.99 12.73 -11.76
N ARG A 593 9.36 13.79 -11.02
CA ARG A 593 8.45 14.72 -10.33
C ARG A 593 7.74 14.05 -9.16
N ASN A 594 8.49 13.67 -8.15
CA ASN A 594 7.90 13.12 -6.94
C ASN A 594 8.03 14.12 -5.79
N THR A 595 6.99 14.26 -4.99
CA THR A 595 7.00 15.09 -3.79
C THR A 595 6.61 14.23 -2.61
N VAL A 596 7.40 14.31 -1.54
CA VAL A 596 7.21 13.54 -0.31
C VAL A 596 7.17 14.51 0.86
N GLU A 597 6.07 14.50 1.58
CA GLU A 597 5.83 15.35 2.74
C GLU A 597 5.44 14.48 3.95
N GLY A 598 6.00 14.76 5.13
CA GLY A 598 5.53 14.13 6.38
C GLY A 598 5.73 12.61 6.45
N LEU A 599 6.72 12.05 5.75
CA LEU A 599 7.04 10.62 5.82
C LEU A 599 7.57 10.26 7.22
N LYS A 600 6.92 9.29 7.86
CA LYS A 600 7.32 8.68 9.13
C LYS A 600 7.85 7.28 8.86
N LEU A 601 9.13 7.09 9.10
CA LEU A 601 9.75 5.78 9.07
C LEU A 601 10.01 5.33 10.49
N GLN A 602 9.34 4.28 10.94
CA GLN A 602 9.56 3.70 12.27
C GLN A 602 10.41 2.45 12.13
N TYR A 603 11.73 2.63 12.25
CA TYR A 603 12.67 1.53 12.39
C TYR A 603 12.73 1.06 13.84
N ASN A 604 11.72 0.36 14.35
CA ASN A 604 11.78 -0.18 15.72
C ASN A 604 12.40 -1.58 15.72
N GLY A 605 13.66 -1.67 16.14
CA GLY A 605 14.52 -2.87 16.04
C GLY A 605 14.08 -4.07 16.88
N PHE A 606 12.89 -4.62 16.60
CA PHE A 606 12.46 -5.91 17.12
C PHE A 606 13.32 -7.01 16.49
N GLY A 607 14.45 -7.30 17.15
CA GLY A 607 15.19 -8.53 16.98
C GLY A 607 15.99 -8.64 15.70
N ILE A 608 17.25 -8.18 15.76
CA ILE A 608 18.43 -8.88 15.23
C ILE A 608 18.19 -9.46 13.82
N LEU A 609 18.14 -8.61 12.80
CA LEU A 609 18.82 -8.95 11.56
C LEU A 609 20.17 -8.22 11.64
N PRO A 610 21.19 -8.80 12.29
CA PRO A 610 22.44 -8.11 12.66
C PRO A 610 23.32 -7.83 11.43
N ALA A 611 22.79 -8.03 10.22
CA ALA A 611 23.38 -7.68 8.94
C ALA A 611 22.57 -6.63 8.16
N LEU A 612 21.38 -6.21 8.65
CA LEU A 612 20.43 -5.37 7.90
C LEU A 612 20.30 -3.94 8.44
N ASN A 613 21.03 -3.58 9.50
CA ASN A 613 21.09 -2.19 9.97
C ASN A 613 21.71 -1.23 8.94
N ASP A 614 22.39 -1.77 7.92
CA ASP A 614 22.94 -0.99 6.80
C ASP A 614 21.99 -0.91 5.59
N TYR A 615 20.78 -1.47 5.66
CA TYR A 615 20.05 -1.94 4.46
C TYR A 615 18.72 -1.26 4.15
N ALA A 616 18.08 -0.64 5.16
CA ALA A 616 16.83 0.07 4.93
C ALA A 616 17.12 1.43 4.28
N SER A 617 16.70 1.59 3.03
CA SER A 617 16.77 2.84 2.29
C SER A 617 15.42 3.55 2.36
N MET A 618 15.41 4.84 2.64
CA MET A 618 14.16 5.60 2.60
C MET A 618 13.64 5.74 1.18
N LEU A 619 14.55 5.99 0.25
CA LEU A 619 14.26 6.36 -1.12
C LEU A 619 15.23 5.64 -2.06
N TYR A 620 14.68 4.98 -3.07
CA TYR A 620 15.39 4.43 -4.21
C TYR A 620 14.87 5.07 -5.50
N LEU A 621 15.79 5.49 -6.36
CA LEU A 621 15.48 6.19 -7.61
C LEU A 621 16.06 5.38 -8.78
N ASP A 622 15.21 4.77 -9.60
CA ASP A 622 15.66 4.01 -10.77
C ASP A 622 16.35 4.95 -11.79
N THR A 623 17.44 4.49 -12.39
CA THR A 623 18.30 5.31 -13.26
C THR A 623 17.56 5.90 -14.47
N GLY A 624 17.55 7.24 -14.59
CA GLY A 624 16.99 7.98 -15.73
C GLY A 624 16.98 9.49 -15.49
N LYS A 625 17.31 10.30 -16.50
CA LYS A 625 17.54 11.75 -16.37
C LYS A 625 16.26 12.50 -15.93
N GLY A 626 16.36 13.29 -14.85
CA GLY A 626 15.36 14.33 -14.52
C GLY A 626 14.48 14.09 -13.29
N LEU A 627 14.87 13.22 -12.36
CA LEU A 627 14.12 13.00 -11.11
C LEU A 627 14.29 14.18 -10.14
N VAL A 628 13.52 15.25 -10.32
CA VAL A 628 13.31 16.21 -9.23
C VAL A 628 12.41 15.51 -8.21
N THR A 629 12.98 15.15 -7.07
CA THR A 629 12.23 14.70 -5.91
C THR A 629 12.38 15.74 -4.81
N SER A 630 11.28 16.37 -4.38
CA SER A 630 11.27 17.21 -3.19
C SER A 630 10.88 16.35 -1.98
N VAL A 631 11.67 16.41 -0.92
CA VAL A 631 11.42 15.65 0.31
C VAL A 631 11.42 16.63 1.49
N ALA A 632 10.27 16.80 2.14
CA ALA A 632 10.07 17.72 3.25
C ALA A 632 9.45 17.02 4.47
N GLY A 633 9.88 17.40 5.67
CA GLY A 633 9.22 16.98 6.91
C GLY A 633 9.34 15.49 7.23
N VAL A 634 10.46 14.85 6.88
CA VAL A 634 10.74 13.46 7.25
C VAL A 634 11.04 13.41 8.75
N VAL A 635 10.13 12.81 9.51
CA VAL A 635 10.34 12.55 10.95
C VAL A 635 10.73 11.10 11.11
N GLY A 636 12.04 10.85 11.17
CA GLY A 636 12.57 9.57 11.64
C GLY A 636 12.40 9.50 13.15
N GLN A 637 11.31 8.90 13.64
CA GLN A 637 11.21 8.57 15.06
C GLN A 637 12.09 7.35 15.35
N ALA A 638 13.38 7.60 15.57
CA ALA A 638 14.28 6.64 16.18
C ALA A 638 13.97 6.54 17.69
N ASN A 639 12.79 6.04 18.05
CA ASN A 639 12.48 5.66 19.43
C ASN A 639 13.21 4.33 19.75
N MET A 640 14.54 4.31 19.67
CA MET A 640 15.34 3.21 20.22
C MET A 640 15.42 3.38 21.74
N HIS A 641 14.33 3.07 22.42
CA HIS A 641 14.38 2.87 23.86
C HIS A 641 15.18 1.59 24.13
N ASN A 642 16.43 1.78 24.56
CA ASN A 642 17.13 0.91 25.51
C ASN A 642 17.70 -0.43 24.98
N SER A 643 18.82 -0.41 24.24
CA SER A 643 19.78 -1.53 24.23
C SER A 643 21.19 -1.16 23.76
N GLY A 644 21.90 -0.29 24.49
CA GLY A 644 23.39 -0.25 24.57
C GLY A 644 24.28 -0.09 23.31
N ALA A 645 23.76 -0.21 22.08
CA ALA A 645 24.52 -0.10 20.85
C ALA A 645 24.43 1.33 20.32
N LYS A 646 25.48 2.11 20.55
CA LYS A 646 25.61 3.52 20.16
C LYS A 646 25.87 3.71 18.65
N GLY A 647 25.07 3.10 17.80
CA GLY A 647 25.02 3.42 16.37
C GLY A 647 23.64 3.98 16.05
N THR A 648 23.53 5.30 15.87
CA THR A 648 22.33 5.90 15.27
C THR A 648 22.18 5.31 13.87
N PRO A 649 21.06 4.62 13.53
CA PRO A 649 20.83 4.19 12.17
C PRO A 649 20.87 5.42 11.27
N ALA A 650 21.85 5.45 10.37
CA ALA A 650 21.97 6.50 9.38
C ALA A 650 20.82 6.34 8.38
N LEU A 651 19.97 7.36 8.24
CA LEU A 651 19.01 7.41 7.14
C LEU A 651 19.79 7.40 5.82
N GLN A 652 19.67 6.33 5.04
CA GLN A 652 20.35 6.23 3.75
C GLN A 652 19.41 6.65 2.61
N LEU A 653 19.90 7.57 1.78
CA LEU A 653 19.36 7.86 0.46
C LEU A 653 20.18 7.07 -0.56
N HIS A 654 19.54 6.13 -1.25
CA HIS A 654 20.20 5.36 -2.30
C HIS A 654 19.79 5.98 -3.64
N SER A 655 20.72 6.70 -4.27
CA SER A 655 20.51 7.22 -5.62
C SER A 655 21.56 6.64 -6.56
N ASP A 656 21.13 5.92 -7.59
CA ASP A 656 21.98 5.50 -8.69
C ASP A 656 22.20 6.64 -9.73
N ILE A 657 21.86 7.89 -9.38
CA ILE A 657 21.77 9.03 -10.29
C ILE A 657 22.54 10.24 -9.77
N SER A 658 23.26 10.90 -10.68
CA SER A 658 23.70 12.29 -10.54
C SER A 658 22.56 13.24 -10.95
N GLY A 659 21.83 13.81 -9.99
CA GLY A 659 20.69 14.70 -10.24
C GLY A 659 20.50 15.76 -9.15
N ASN A 660 19.75 16.82 -9.46
CA ASN A 660 19.48 17.92 -8.54
C ASN A 660 18.43 17.51 -7.48
N PHE A 661 18.91 17.20 -6.27
CA PHE A 661 18.06 17.27 -5.07
C PHE A 661 17.86 18.75 -4.71
N ALA A 662 16.62 19.22 -4.71
CA ALA A 662 16.27 20.58 -4.34
C ALA A 662 15.52 20.58 -3.00
N GLY A 663 16.18 21.06 -1.95
CA GLY A 663 15.57 21.27 -0.62
C GLY A 663 15.33 19.98 0.16
N PHE A 664 16.06 19.79 1.26
CA PHE A 664 15.75 18.80 2.29
C PHE A 664 15.58 19.55 3.60
N THR A 665 14.41 19.49 4.23
CA THR A 665 14.16 20.08 5.55
C THR A 665 13.68 18.98 6.49
N GLY A 666 14.37 18.81 7.61
CA GLY A 666 13.87 18.02 8.71
C GLY A 666 14.73 18.09 9.96
N ASP A 667 14.20 17.53 11.04
CA ASP A 667 14.60 17.85 12.41
C ASP A 667 15.68 16.92 12.99
N SER A 668 16.45 16.21 12.15
CA SER A 668 17.36 15.13 12.59
C SER A 668 18.70 15.09 11.84
N ASN A 669 19.69 14.34 12.36
CA ASN A 669 20.99 14.14 11.70
C ASN A 669 20.83 13.29 10.43
N TYR A 670 21.34 13.78 9.30
CA TYR A 670 21.30 13.10 7.99
C TYR A 670 22.69 12.63 7.56
N TYR A 671 22.77 11.44 6.97
CA TYR A 671 23.97 10.94 6.29
C TYR A 671 23.66 10.79 4.80
N PHE A 672 24.28 11.62 3.96
CA PHE A 672 24.16 11.52 2.51
C PHE A 672 25.30 10.66 1.98
N ASN A 673 24.99 9.46 1.49
CA ASN A 673 25.96 8.64 0.76
C ASN A 673 25.69 8.77 -0.74
N VAL A 674 26.29 9.79 -1.37
CA VAL A 674 26.20 9.97 -2.82
C VAL A 674 27.21 9.05 -3.48
N ILE A 675 26.74 7.94 -4.05
CA ILE A 675 27.56 7.06 -4.88
C ILE A 675 27.51 7.63 -6.30
N ASN A 676 28.63 8.16 -6.81
CA ASN A 676 28.72 8.53 -8.23
C ASN A 676 29.04 7.26 -9.06
N PRO A 677 28.13 6.78 -9.92
CA PRO A 677 28.35 5.53 -10.65
C PRO A 677 29.35 5.65 -11.81
N TYR A 678 29.83 6.84 -12.18
CA TYR A 678 30.67 7.01 -13.38
C TYR A 678 32.16 7.15 -13.06
N GLY A 679 32.93 6.17 -13.51
CA GLY A 679 34.40 6.17 -13.50
C GLY A 679 35.00 7.29 -14.38
N THR A 680 36.24 7.65 -14.06
CA THR A 680 36.96 8.87 -14.44
C THR A 680 37.39 9.03 -15.91
N THR A 681 36.63 8.58 -16.90
CA THR A 681 37.01 8.79 -18.31
C THR A 681 36.59 10.19 -18.80
N ARG A 682 37.58 10.94 -19.28
CA ARG A 682 37.47 12.30 -19.85
C ARG A 682 36.45 12.35 -20.98
N GLN A 683 35.21 12.69 -20.68
CA GLN A 683 34.28 13.33 -21.62
C GLN A 683 33.66 14.55 -20.92
N SER A 684 33.47 15.62 -21.68
CA SER A 684 32.97 16.91 -21.21
C SER A 684 31.54 16.78 -20.69
N TYR A 685 31.35 16.72 -19.36
CA TYR A 685 30.04 16.62 -18.71
C TYR A 685 29.48 18.02 -18.39
N LEU A 686 28.17 18.18 -18.61
CA LEU A 686 27.37 19.29 -18.07
C LEU A 686 27.38 19.22 -16.53
N PRO A 687 27.52 20.34 -15.81
CA PRO A 687 27.60 20.35 -14.36
C PRO A 687 26.27 19.92 -13.72
N CYS A 688 26.32 18.96 -12.79
CA CYS A 688 25.25 18.77 -11.81
C CYS A 688 25.32 19.94 -10.82
N GLN A 689 24.38 20.87 -10.89
CA GLN A 689 24.26 21.97 -9.94
C GLN A 689 23.41 21.53 -8.76
N PHE A 690 24.02 21.15 -7.64
CA PHE A 690 23.28 20.95 -6.40
C PHE A 690 22.51 22.23 -6.04
N GLY A 691 21.21 22.11 -5.80
CA GLY A 691 20.42 23.19 -5.21
C GLY A 691 20.87 23.47 -3.78
N THR A 692 20.53 24.64 -3.26
CA THR A 692 20.82 25.05 -1.88
C THR A 692 20.27 24.02 -0.89
N VAL A 693 21.13 23.47 -0.03
CA VAL A 693 20.71 22.63 1.10
C VAL A 693 20.48 23.56 2.29
N THR A 694 19.22 23.89 2.55
CA THR A 694 18.84 24.69 3.72
C THR A 694 18.56 23.77 4.90
N VAL A 695 19.45 23.74 5.89
CA VAL A 695 19.21 23.01 7.15
C VAL A 695 18.69 24.00 8.19
N SER A 696 17.40 23.91 8.55
CA SER A 696 16.79 24.70 9.61
C SER A 696 16.63 23.85 10.88
N GLY A 697 17.39 24.13 11.93
CA GLY A 697 17.37 23.38 13.20
C GLY A 697 18.75 23.37 13.88
N GLY A 698 18.79 23.29 15.21
CA GLY A 698 20.01 23.42 16.01
C GLY A 698 21.18 22.50 15.59
N VAL A 699 22.41 22.98 15.80
CA VAL A 699 23.72 22.49 15.30
C VAL A 699 23.74 21.00 14.89
N PRO A 700 23.47 20.67 13.62
CA PRO A 700 23.68 19.33 13.10
C PRO A 700 25.15 19.15 12.69
N THR A 701 25.69 17.95 12.92
CA THR A 701 27.02 17.57 12.44
C THR A 701 26.88 16.94 11.06
N VAL A 702 27.19 17.69 9.99
CA VAL A 702 27.24 17.14 8.63
C VAL A 702 28.58 16.39 8.47
N VAL A 703 28.54 15.07 8.45
CA VAL A 703 29.73 14.23 8.16
C VAL A 703 29.62 13.72 6.72
N ALA A 704 30.32 14.37 5.79
CA ALA A 704 30.49 13.87 4.43
C ALA A 704 31.66 12.87 4.43
N SER A 705 31.40 11.59 4.17
CA SER A 705 32.42 10.52 4.26
C SER A 705 33.16 10.21 2.96
N SER A 706 32.91 10.94 1.86
CA SER A 706 33.45 10.58 0.54
C SER A 706 34.08 11.73 -0.27
N TYR A 707 34.18 12.94 0.27
CA TYR A 707 34.95 14.02 -0.37
C TYR A 707 36.19 14.38 0.46
N ASN A 708 37.36 14.43 -0.19
CA ASN A 708 38.54 15.10 0.34
C ASN A 708 38.26 16.60 0.40
N ILE A 709 37.61 17.06 1.47
CA ILE A 709 37.42 18.48 1.77
C ILE A 709 38.80 19.03 2.15
N ALA A 710 39.33 19.90 1.29
CA ALA A 710 40.66 20.48 1.46
C ALA A 710 40.66 21.56 2.55
N SER A 711 39.62 22.39 2.57
CA SER A 711 39.40 23.41 3.59
C SER A 711 37.98 23.95 3.53
N VAL A 712 37.52 24.52 4.63
CA VAL A 712 36.30 25.33 4.70
C VAL A 712 36.72 26.72 5.13
N THR A 713 36.50 27.72 4.29
CA THR A 713 36.89 29.10 4.58
C THR A 713 35.62 29.94 4.72
N ARG A 714 35.52 30.64 5.85
CA ARG A 714 34.41 31.56 6.11
C ARG A 714 34.63 32.84 5.28
N SER A 715 33.75 33.10 4.31
CA SER A 715 33.83 34.28 3.45
C SER A 715 33.05 35.49 4.01
N GLY A 716 32.22 35.27 5.05
CA GLY A 716 31.46 36.33 5.71
C GLY A 716 30.69 35.86 6.96
N VAL A 717 29.80 36.71 7.47
CA VAL A 717 28.85 36.31 8.54
C VAL A 717 27.76 35.46 7.89
N GLY A 718 27.85 34.13 8.03
CA GLY A 718 26.85 33.17 7.53
C GLY A 718 27.33 32.33 6.34
N ASP A 719 28.32 32.81 5.59
CA ASP A 719 28.77 32.12 4.38
C ASP A 719 30.04 31.29 4.59
N TYR A 720 29.96 30.01 4.19
CA TYR A 720 31.08 29.08 4.20
C TYR A 720 31.36 28.61 2.78
N THR A 721 32.59 28.83 2.32
CA THR A 721 33.07 28.27 1.05
C THR A 721 33.79 26.96 1.34
N VAL A 722 33.30 25.86 0.76
CA VAL A 722 33.92 24.54 0.88
C VAL A 722 34.80 24.29 -0.33
N TYR A 723 36.10 24.09 -0.11
CA TYR A 723 37.06 23.75 -1.16
C TYR A 723 37.28 22.24 -1.21
N SER A 724 37.07 21.63 -2.37
CA SER A 724 37.40 20.22 -2.60
C SER A 724 38.80 20.09 -3.22
N ASN A 725 39.55 19.05 -2.82
CA ASN A 725 40.81 18.69 -3.46
C ASN A 725 40.51 17.97 -4.79
N SER A 726 40.06 18.71 -5.81
CA SER A 726 40.10 18.23 -7.19
C SER A 726 41.14 19.06 -7.94
N ALA A 727 42.04 18.40 -8.69
CA ALA A 727 43.14 19.03 -9.40
C ALA A 727 42.71 19.90 -10.61
N ASN A 728 41.45 20.33 -10.68
CA ASN A 728 40.92 21.24 -11.69
C ASN A 728 40.49 22.55 -11.02
N SER A 729 41.12 23.65 -11.42
CA SER A 729 41.10 24.95 -10.75
C SER A 729 39.82 25.79 -10.88
N ASP A 730 38.72 25.26 -11.43
CA ASP A 730 37.53 26.07 -11.79
C ASP A 730 36.21 25.61 -11.16
N GLN A 731 36.24 24.90 -10.03
CA GLN A 731 34.99 24.51 -9.33
C GLN A 731 34.81 25.30 -8.03
N GLN A 732 33.94 26.30 -8.06
CA GLN A 732 33.39 26.95 -6.87
C GLN A 732 32.01 26.36 -6.56
N SER A 733 31.85 25.78 -5.37
CA SER A 733 30.54 25.43 -4.81
C SER A 733 30.21 26.45 -3.72
N ILE A 734 29.15 27.23 -3.91
CA ILE A 734 28.66 28.18 -2.91
C ILE A 734 27.70 27.42 -1.99
N VAL A 735 28.03 27.33 -0.70
CA VAL A 735 27.13 26.82 0.34
C VAL A 735 26.75 28.00 1.22
N SER A 736 25.52 28.50 1.07
CA SER A 736 24.98 29.54 1.96
C SER A 736 24.28 28.87 3.14
N ALA A 737 24.69 29.19 4.37
CA ALA A 737 24.05 28.72 5.59
C ALA A 737 23.39 29.91 6.30
N ASP A 738 22.07 29.89 6.44
CA ASP A 738 21.38 30.84 7.32
C ASP A 738 21.61 30.42 8.78
N THR A 739 22.28 31.27 9.56
CA THR A 739 22.60 31.01 10.97
C THR A 739 22.02 32.10 11.85
N SER A 740 20.70 32.06 12.04
CA SER A 740 20.04 32.76 13.14
C SER A 740 20.18 31.96 14.45
N GLY A 741 21.41 31.81 14.97
CA GLY A 741 21.61 31.25 16.32
C GLY A 741 23.01 30.71 16.63
N GLY A 742 23.81 31.51 17.34
CA GLY A 742 24.85 31.14 18.32
C GLY A 742 25.78 29.94 18.10
N GLY A 743 27.06 30.23 17.82
CA GLY A 743 28.24 29.50 18.32
C GLY A 743 28.48 28.07 17.82
N ALA A 744 29.26 27.92 16.74
CA ALA A 744 29.83 26.63 16.33
C ALA A 744 31.12 26.32 17.11
N SER A 745 31.23 25.10 17.65
CA SER A 745 32.50 24.51 18.11
C SER A 745 32.92 23.44 17.11
N TYR A 746 34.17 23.51 16.61
CA TYR A 746 34.73 22.51 15.70
C TYR A 746 35.73 21.62 16.45
N SER A 747 35.62 20.30 16.26
CA SER A 747 36.67 19.34 16.61
C SER A 747 37.15 18.69 15.33
N ALA A 748 38.31 19.12 14.83
CA ALA A 748 39.01 18.44 13.75
C ALA A 748 39.83 17.29 14.34
N HIS A 749 39.50 16.05 13.96
CA HIS A 749 40.41 14.92 14.15
C HIS A 749 41.34 14.86 12.92
N GLU A 750 42.53 15.47 13.05
CA GLU A 750 43.61 15.26 12.11
C GLU A 750 44.16 13.82 12.24
N TYR A 751 44.09 13.04 11.15
CA TYR A 751 44.97 11.89 10.97
C TYR A 751 46.29 12.40 10.37
N THR A 752 47.27 12.71 11.23
CA THR A 752 48.61 13.10 10.78
C THR A 752 49.37 11.87 10.30
N ALA A 753 49.73 11.84 9.01
CA ALA A 753 50.78 10.97 8.52
C ALA A 753 52.13 11.40 9.14
N SER A 754 52.88 10.42 9.63
CA SER A 754 54.14 10.57 10.37
C SER A 754 55.19 11.43 9.65
N ARG A 755 55.73 12.45 10.35
CA ARG A 755 57.16 12.82 10.42
C ARG A 755 57.39 13.82 11.58
N THR A 756 58.23 13.45 12.54
CA THR A 756 58.68 14.20 13.73
C THR A 756 59.76 15.27 13.43
N PRO A 757 60.19 16.13 14.40
CA PRO A 757 59.45 16.75 15.50
C PRO A 757 59.71 18.27 15.61
N THR A 758 58.75 19.03 16.16
CA THR A 758 58.95 20.12 17.14
C THR A 758 57.63 20.89 17.31
N SER A 759 57.00 20.84 18.49
CA SER A 759 56.71 22.04 19.29
C SER A 759 55.71 21.81 20.43
N ARG A 760 56.17 22.34 21.57
CA ARG A 760 55.52 22.94 22.75
C ARG A 760 54.03 22.71 23.03
N ARG A 761 53.83 22.21 24.26
CA ARG A 761 52.61 22.16 25.08
C ARG A 761 52.30 23.56 25.66
N TYR A 762 51.07 24.04 25.52
CA TYR A 762 50.47 25.01 26.45
C TYR A 762 49.13 24.46 26.93
N ILE A 763 49.02 24.32 28.25
CA ILE A 763 47.79 24.03 28.99
C ILE A 763 47.33 25.38 29.55
N PHE A 764 46.05 25.72 29.37
CA PHE A 764 45.36 26.58 30.32
C PHE A 764 44.01 25.96 30.67
N ASN A 765 43.90 25.58 31.94
CA ASN A 765 42.68 25.28 32.67
C ASN A 765 41.93 26.57 32.97
N TYR A 766 40.60 26.50 33.08
CA TYR A 766 39.87 27.16 34.16
C TYR A 766 38.69 26.32 34.64
N ASN A 767 38.62 26.17 35.96
CA ASN A 767 37.66 25.40 36.76
C ASN A 767 36.68 26.33 37.48
N ASN A 768 35.62 25.71 38.03
CA ASN A 768 34.72 26.15 39.11
C ASN A 768 33.58 27.12 38.73
N MET A 769 32.34 26.99 39.23
CA MET A 769 31.85 26.61 40.57
C MET A 769 30.48 25.89 40.47
N ALA A 770 30.29 24.74 41.11
CA ALA A 770 29.76 24.54 42.49
C ALA A 770 28.24 24.33 42.55
N ASN A 771 27.86 23.08 42.86
CA ASN A 771 26.63 22.68 43.54
C ASN A 771 26.81 23.00 45.05
N PRO A 772 25.77 23.15 45.90
CA PRO A 772 24.96 21.98 46.31
C PRO A 772 23.51 22.25 46.79
N GLY A 773 22.70 21.20 46.93
CA GLY A 773 21.50 21.26 47.77
C GLY A 773 20.47 20.15 47.53
N THR A 774 20.56 19.09 48.32
CA THR A 774 19.68 17.92 48.46
C THR A 774 18.28 18.23 49.00
N GLU A 775 17.24 17.47 48.59
CA GLU A 775 16.35 16.70 49.48
C GLU A 775 15.26 15.91 48.71
N SER A 776 14.58 15.03 49.44
CA SER A 776 13.93 13.79 49.01
C SER A 776 12.41 13.83 48.77
N ARG A 777 11.92 12.72 48.20
CA ARG A 777 10.63 12.00 48.43
C ARG A 777 9.46 12.16 47.43
N GLN A 778 9.07 10.98 46.92
CA GLN A 778 7.72 10.40 46.73
C GLN A 778 6.68 11.09 45.81
N ASP A 779 6.27 10.32 44.80
CA ASP A 779 4.98 10.33 44.06
C ASP A 779 3.74 10.33 44.99
N PRO A 780 2.49 10.36 44.45
CA PRO A 780 1.87 11.30 43.50
C PRO A 780 0.46 11.74 43.99
N THR A 781 -0.13 12.84 43.50
CA THR A 781 -1.60 12.98 43.31
C THR A 781 -2.00 14.38 42.83
N SER A 782 -2.76 14.41 41.73
CA SER A 782 -3.87 15.33 41.38
C SER A 782 -4.00 16.69 42.08
N PHE A 783 -4.01 17.78 41.30
CA PHE A 783 -4.96 18.88 41.53
C PHE A 783 -5.21 19.74 40.28
N ALA A 784 -6.48 20.13 40.12
CA ALA A 784 -7.02 21.02 39.11
C ALA A 784 -6.64 22.49 39.40
N ILE A 785 -6.62 23.35 38.37
CA ILE A 785 -6.53 24.81 38.53
C ILE A 785 -7.76 25.47 37.88
N SER A 786 -8.45 26.27 38.68
CA SER A 786 -9.45 27.26 38.26
C SER A 786 -8.82 28.64 38.02
N VAL A 787 -9.43 29.38 37.10
CA VAL A 787 -9.25 30.77 36.62
C VAL A 787 -9.10 31.82 37.76
N PRO A 788 -8.52 33.03 37.50
CA PRO A 788 -9.26 34.21 36.99
C PRO A 788 -8.42 35.08 36.00
N GLY A 789 -8.88 36.01 35.16
CA GLY A 789 -10.14 36.72 34.91
C GLY A 789 -9.82 38.15 34.40
N LEU A 790 -10.67 38.69 33.49
CA LEU A 790 -10.96 40.12 33.18
C LEU A 790 -9.87 40.97 32.46
N CYS A 791 -10.13 41.86 31.47
CA CYS A 791 -11.25 42.75 31.05
C CYS A 791 -11.31 42.87 29.48
N ALA A 792 -12.45 42.90 28.76
CA ALA A 792 -13.43 44.00 28.50
C ALA A 792 -12.83 45.25 27.78
N ALA A 793 -13.40 45.93 26.78
CA ALA A 793 -14.66 45.93 26.00
C ALA A 793 -14.36 46.70 24.67
N GLN A 794 -15.04 46.49 23.53
CA GLN A 794 -16.37 46.96 23.14
C GLN A 794 -16.91 46.11 22.00
#